data_AF-A0A358RJK1-F1
#
_entry.id   AF-A0A358RJK1-F1
#
_cell.length_a   1.000
_cell.length_b   1.000
_cell.length_c   1.000
_cell.angle_alpha   90.00
_cell.angle_beta   90.00
_cell.angle_gamma   90.00
#
_symmetry.space_group_name_H-M   'P 1'
#
loop_
_entity.id
_entity.type
_entity.pdbx_description
1 polymer ?
#
loop_
_entity_poly.entity_id
_entity_poly.type
_entity_poly.pdbx_seq_one_letter_code
_entity_poly.pdbx_strand_id
1 'polypeptide(L)'
;MNKKLLKVTLLTLVAILLSTSLVACGLFNSQKEIKTADVVAVSGLEKGQTEGEYIVYLGDTMRLGVDWHNKRVSSADVEWHERVNGKDSIVKGTDGKTYSRSFSKSDLDKKFEYYVVVNQSVESAKITVTVKYALKNPTISANLPVTDGVIQQNLIDGAQNVSITASWNADLIPDDKTISVAWYVDGAKQAESSATFTFDVSDVTDEREIKIKVVLSDGEQSSSAEITLAFVKKFAPVEELKINADSTLLKVGQDTYYYKATADENKVKSFSTSLLPWNANVNAACEWTLANSSGTSIVEKSKRSADISLSYGKNVIKATMQNVESRQIIVYALDYEYDDLPKDVKDNIENSFFWLGNYYDSYISAQADLNAFMGYVISLHQKEKAYTVYIEKNDWCNLDKFAEKCSTAINEGGDESGKFRYQVDVRGSIGSVTFTDETVFGIPQGAYEPKENSEQIVGYLRYSEQSATRTKLPIDEKSESVKVSNSNELYRAVSCGQKPIFADDKSGIALKKLYDEARDVLTTYVSDDMSDYEKVAVIYDWIVNVVDYDYAVADPEVTDTSKYNAFYLEGVFNDHRAVCDGKSKAFALLCGMEGIKAVRIVGYANKNLKDLDLSSEKVLASIGHAWNKVLIDANDDGVKEWYVVDTTWGDVAVKNEGASGGIYEYLNYAYFLKTDEDIKDTHIAKTYNPIANTDVNVYKKTVIKVGIVSFDLYVESVAELNAIVAYSKANGGIPLSVYVVSGVKGVGYSIVPVDDNQVIIFAST
;
A
#
# COMPACT_ATOMS: atom_id res chain seq x y z
N MET A 1 -11.30 -8.55 -77.62
CA MET A 1 -10.21 -8.43 -76.61
C MET A 1 -10.57 -7.34 -75.60
N ASN A 2 -10.63 -7.71 -74.32
CA ASN A 2 -11.26 -6.90 -73.27
C ASN A 2 -10.26 -5.86 -72.71
N LYS A 3 -10.50 -4.56 -72.92
CA LYS A 3 -9.57 -3.46 -72.54
C LYS A 3 -9.24 -3.42 -71.04
N LYS A 4 -10.12 -3.95 -70.18
CA LYS A 4 -9.87 -4.10 -68.73
C LYS A 4 -8.80 -5.15 -68.44
N LEU A 5 -8.82 -6.29 -69.12
CA LEU A 5 -7.82 -7.35 -68.93
C LEU A 5 -6.44 -6.84 -69.35
N LEU A 6 -6.36 -6.14 -70.49
CA LEU A 6 -5.11 -5.55 -70.98
C LEU A 6 -4.55 -4.50 -70.02
N LYS A 7 -5.38 -3.65 -69.40
CA LYS A 7 -4.94 -2.66 -68.40
C LYS A 7 -4.43 -3.30 -67.11
N VAL A 8 -5.09 -4.36 -66.64
CA VAL A 8 -4.65 -5.09 -65.44
C VAL A 8 -3.33 -5.79 -65.72
N THR A 9 -3.21 -6.52 -66.84
CA THR A 9 -1.97 -7.21 -67.22
C THR A 9 -0.82 -6.23 -67.46
N LEU A 10 -1.09 -5.04 -68.03
CA LEU A 10 -0.07 -4.00 -68.22
C LEU A 10 0.37 -3.38 -66.89
N LEU A 11 -0.55 -3.16 -65.93
CA LEU A 11 -0.19 -2.69 -64.59
C LEU A 11 0.66 -3.71 -63.82
N THR A 12 0.31 -5.00 -63.91
CA THR A 12 1.14 -6.07 -63.29
C THR A 12 2.49 -6.18 -63.97
N LEU A 13 2.56 -6.07 -65.30
CA LEU A 13 3.84 -6.08 -66.03
C LEU A 13 4.70 -4.87 -65.63
N VAL A 14 4.11 -3.68 -65.51
CA VAL A 14 4.80 -2.45 -65.10
C VAL A 14 5.25 -2.53 -63.63
N ALA A 15 4.45 -3.11 -62.73
CA ALA A 15 4.85 -3.34 -61.34
C ALA A 15 5.98 -4.38 -61.22
N ILE A 16 5.96 -5.43 -62.04
CA ILE A 16 7.02 -6.45 -62.13
C ILE A 16 8.29 -5.84 -62.77
N LEU A 17 8.15 -4.99 -63.79
CA LEU A 17 9.27 -4.27 -64.42
C LEU A 17 9.84 -3.18 -63.49
N LEU A 18 9.02 -2.52 -62.68
CA LEU A 18 9.49 -1.60 -61.63
C LEU A 18 10.20 -2.37 -60.53
N SER A 19 9.65 -3.48 -60.02
CA SER A 19 10.30 -4.25 -58.96
C SER A 19 11.59 -4.91 -59.43
N THR A 20 11.63 -5.43 -60.66
CA THR A 20 12.85 -6.00 -61.25
C THR A 20 13.88 -4.95 -61.64
N SER A 21 13.48 -3.74 -62.08
CA SER A 21 14.41 -2.63 -62.30
C SER A 21 14.91 -1.99 -61.00
N LEU A 22 14.11 -1.95 -59.94
CA LEU A 22 14.52 -1.51 -58.60
C LEU A 22 15.52 -2.50 -57.95
N VAL A 23 15.38 -3.80 -58.23
CA VAL A 23 16.35 -4.84 -57.84
C VAL A 23 17.61 -4.80 -58.72
N ALA A 24 17.47 -4.62 -60.04
CA ALA A 24 18.58 -4.56 -60.98
C ALA A 24 19.40 -3.25 -60.93
N CYS A 25 18.80 -2.14 -60.48
CA CYS A 25 19.51 -0.87 -60.24
C CYS A 25 20.15 -0.79 -58.84
N GLY A 26 20.17 -1.89 -58.07
CA GLY A 26 20.80 -1.92 -56.74
C GLY A 26 20.09 -1.08 -55.68
N LEU A 27 18.87 -0.57 -55.93
CA LEU A 27 18.16 0.34 -55.02
C LEU A 27 17.77 -0.34 -53.70
N PHE A 28 17.63 -1.67 -53.68
CA PHE A 28 17.43 -2.46 -52.46
C PHE A 28 18.74 -2.80 -51.72
N ASN A 29 19.87 -2.87 -52.43
CA ASN A 29 21.19 -3.08 -51.83
C ASN A 29 21.75 -1.78 -51.24
N SER A 30 21.51 -0.63 -51.88
CA SER A 30 21.89 0.69 -51.36
C SER A 30 21.16 1.06 -50.05
N GLN A 31 20.00 0.45 -49.78
CA GLN A 31 19.26 0.62 -48.52
C GLN A 31 19.80 -0.24 -47.36
N LYS A 32 20.73 -1.17 -47.61
CA LYS A 32 21.44 -1.97 -46.60
C LYS A 32 22.90 -1.52 -46.41
N GLU A 33 23.29 -0.42 -47.05
CA GLU A 33 24.63 0.13 -46.91
C GLU A 33 24.77 0.85 -45.56
N ILE A 34 25.88 0.62 -44.87
CA ILE A 34 26.29 1.39 -43.70
C ILE A 34 27.16 2.54 -44.23
N LYS A 35 26.81 3.78 -43.91
CA LYS A 35 27.55 4.98 -44.37
C LYS A 35 28.26 5.73 -43.25
N THR A 36 27.77 5.58 -42.03
CA THR A 36 28.27 6.21 -40.82
C THR A 36 28.15 5.22 -39.67
N ALA A 37 29.04 5.31 -38.71
CA ALA A 37 28.96 4.57 -37.46
C ALA A 37 29.49 5.44 -36.32
N ASP A 38 28.93 5.29 -35.13
CA ASP A 38 29.33 5.97 -33.91
C ASP A 38 29.58 4.97 -32.80
N VAL A 39 30.58 5.26 -31.96
CA VAL A 39 30.74 4.56 -30.68
C VAL A 39 29.80 5.20 -29.65
N VAL A 40 28.99 4.38 -29.00
CA VAL A 40 28.05 4.81 -27.97
C VAL A 40 28.45 4.22 -26.61
N ALA A 41 28.36 5.03 -25.56
CA ALA A 41 28.53 4.56 -24.19
C ALA A 41 27.31 3.73 -23.77
N VAL A 42 27.53 2.50 -23.29
CA VAL A 42 26.44 1.59 -22.87
C VAL A 42 26.31 1.58 -21.36
N SER A 43 27.42 1.40 -20.63
CA SER A 43 27.45 1.42 -19.16
C SER A 43 28.86 1.63 -18.60
N GLY A 44 28.95 1.97 -17.31
CA GLY A 44 30.22 2.15 -16.60
C GLY A 44 31.02 3.40 -17.01
N LEU A 45 30.35 4.43 -17.53
CA LEU A 45 30.96 5.66 -18.01
C LEU A 45 30.14 6.88 -17.58
N GLU A 46 30.81 7.92 -17.10
CA GLU A 46 30.25 9.26 -16.91
C GLU A 46 30.64 10.17 -18.07
N LYS A 47 29.76 11.10 -18.47
CA LYS A 47 30.08 12.09 -19.51
C LYS A 47 31.14 13.09 -19.02
N GLY A 48 32.11 13.38 -19.87
CA GLY A 48 33.13 14.41 -19.66
C GLY A 48 32.61 15.82 -19.95
N GLN A 49 33.52 16.79 -19.96
CA GLN A 49 33.17 18.21 -20.17
C GLN A 49 32.82 18.54 -21.62
N THR A 50 33.32 17.76 -22.57
CA THR A 50 33.10 17.94 -24.01
C THR A 50 32.45 16.70 -24.61
N GLU A 51 31.75 16.89 -25.72
CA GLU A 51 31.12 15.80 -26.45
C GLU A 51 32.16 14.78 -26.93
N GLY A 52 31.89 13.50 -26.68
CA GLY A 52 32.83 12.40 -26.98
C GLY A 52 33.88 12.13 -25.90
N GLU A 53 33.96 12.93 -24.82
CA GLU A 53 34.77 12.60 -23.64
C GLU A 53 33.94 11.87 -22.59
N TYR A 54 34.54 10.87 -21.96
CA TYR A 54 33.96 10.07 -20.88
C TYR A 54 34.98 9.81 -19.78
N ILE A 55 34.48 9.55 -18.58
CA ILE A 55 35.25 9.16 -17.39
C ILE A 55 34.83 7.76 -16.99
N VAL A 56 35.79 6.90 -16.66
CA VAL A 56 35.57 5.61 -16.01
C VAL A 56 36.31 5.60 -14.67
N TYR A 57 35.66 5.10 -13.62
CA TYR A 57 36.31 4.97 -12.31
C TYR A 57 36.91 3.58 -12.11
N LEU A 58 38.03 3.50 -11.39
CA LEU A 58 38.62 2.22 -10.99
C LEU A 58 37.59 1.37 -10.24
N GLY A 59 37.57 0.07 -10.57
CA GLY A 59 36.59 -0.90 -10.08
C GLY A 59 35.37 -1.05 -10.97
N ASP A 60 35.07 -0.08 -11.84
CA ASP A 60 33.97 -0.19 -12.79
C ASP A 60 34.45 -0.86 -14.09
N THR A 61 33.51 -1.50 -14.79
CA THR A 61 33.77 -2.08 -16.13
C THR A 61 33.09 -1.21 -17.16
N MET A 62 33.88 -0.58 -18.02
CA MET A 62 33.39 0.19 -19.15
C MET A 62 32.76 -0.74 -20.17
N ARG A 63 31.60 -0.37 -20.70
CA ARG A 63 30.98 -1.00 -21.88
C ARG A 63 30.65 0.02 -22.95
N LEU A 64 31.13 -0.23 -24.16
CA LEU A 64 30.88 0.54 -25.38
C LEU A 64 30.08 -0.29 -26.39
N GLY A 65 29.32 0.37 -27.25
CA GLY A 65 28.57 -0.21 -28.36
C GLY A 65 28.82 0.56 -29.66
N VAL A 66 28.39 -0.01 -30.78
CA VAL A 66 28.38 0.67 -32.08
C VAL A 66 26.95 0.93 -32.56
N ASP A 67 26.67 2.14 -33.02
CA ASP A 67 25.45 2.48 -33.77
C ASP A 67 25.83 2.89 -35.20
N TRP A 68 25.36 2.14 -36.19
CA TRP A 68 25.61 2.40 -37.62
C TRP A 68 24.43 3.07 -38.33
N HIS A 69 23.45 3.58 -37.58
CA HIS A 69 22.35 4.42 -38.08
C HIS A 69 21.52 3.81 -39.23
N ASN A 70 21.51 2.48 -39.34
CA ASN A 70 20.74 1.75 -40.35
C ASN A 70 20.09 0.50 -39.75
N LYS A 71 18.85 0.68 -39.28
CA LYS A 71 18.02 -0.39 -38.65
C LYS A 71 17.74 -1.59 -39.57
N ARG A 72 18.00 -1.50 -40.88
CA ARG A 72 17.81 -2.61 -41.83
C ARG A 72 19.00 -3.57 -41.89
N VAL A 73 20.13 -3.21 -41.28
CA VAL A 73 21.32 -4.05 -41.17
C VAL A 73 21.33 -4.67 -39.78
N SER A 74 21.11 -5.98 -39.69
CA SER A 74 21.03 -6.71 -38.42
C SER A 74 22.40 -7.07 -37.83
N SER A 75 23.42 -7.20 -38.68
CA SER A 75 24.81 -7.51 -38.32
C SER A 75 25.78 -6.88 -39.32
N ALA A 76 26.97 -6.56 -38.85
CA ALA A 76 28.08 -6.04 -39.65
C ALA A 76 29.40 -6.58 -39.08
N ASP A 77 30.45 -6.56 -39.87
CA ASP A 77 31.81 -6.84 -39.39
C ASP A 77 32.33 -5.60 -38.65
N VAL A 78 32.72 -5.72 -37.39
CA VAL A 78 33.09 -4.59 -36.53
C VAL A 78 34.48 -4.85 -35.94
N GLU A 79 35.44 -4.03 -36.35
CA GLU A 79 36.79 -4.02 -35.79
C GLU A 79 36.90 -2.89 -34.77
N TRP A 80 37.23 -3.21 -33.52
CA TRP A 80 37.40 -2.23 -32.46
C TRP A 80 38.87 -1.79 -32.36
N HIS A 81 39.08 -0.49 -32.24
CA HIS A 81 40.40 0.10 -32.05
C HIS A 81 40.48 0.77 -30.68
N GLU A 82 41.61 0.55 -30.02
CA GLU A 82 42.03 1.28 -28.85
C GLU A 82 43.35 2.00 -29.15
N ARG A 83 43.37 3.30 -28.88
CA ARG A 83 44.58 4.11 -29.00
C ARG A 83 44.99 4.69 -27.67
N VAL A 84 46.24 4.45 -27.31
CA VAL A 84 46.85 4.90 -26.04
C VAL A 84 48.19 5.54 -26.35
N ASN A 85 48.39 6.79 -25.93
CA ASN A 85 49.62 7.55 -26.18
C ASN A 85 50.04 7.56 -27.67
N GLY A 86 49.07 7.67 -28.58
CA GLY A 86 49.30 7.67 -30.03
C GLY A 86 49.57 6.31 -30.66
N LYS A 87 49.70 5.23 -29.88
CA LYS A 87 49.81 3.86 -30.39
C LYS A 87 48.42 3.27 -30.55
N ASP A 88 48.09 2.89 -31.78
CA ASP A 88 46.82 2.28 -32.14
C ASP A 88 46.92 0.75 -32.11
N SER A 89 45.87 0.08 -31.63
CA SER A 89 45.84 -1.38 -31.50
C SER A 89 44.42 -1.90 -31.71
N ILE A 90 44.29 -2.97 -32.51
CA ILE A 90 43.02 -3.68 -32.68
C ILE A 90 42.75 -4.46 -31.40
N VAL A 91 41.56 -4.26 -30.84
CA VAL A 91 41.08 -4.94 -29.64
C VAL A 91 39.89 -5.84 -29.96
N LYS A 92 39.77 -6.94 -29.22
CA LYS A 92 38.71 -7.92 -29.46
C LYS A 92 37.41 -7.45 -28.83
N GLY A 93 36.37 -7.26 -29.65
CA GLY A 93 35.00 -7.02 -29.18
C GLY A 93 34.45 -8.18 -28.35
N THR A 94 33.52 -7.89 -27.44
CA THR A 94 32.89 -8.86 -26.53
C THR A 94 31.92 -9.79 -27.27
N ASP A 95 31.09 -9.24 -28.14
CA ASP A 95 30.05 -9.95 -28.91
C ASP A 95 29.92 -9.47 -30.37
N GLY A 96 30.93 -8.74 -30.85
CA GLY A 96 30.93 -8.15 -32.20
C GLY A 96 30.16 -6.85 -32.34
N LYS A 97 29.31 -6.45 -31.38
CA LYS A 97 28.69 -5.10 -31.35
C LYS A 97 29.11 -4.26 -30.15
N THR A 98 29.65 -4.90 -29.13
CA THR A 98 30.08 -4.23 -27.90
C THR A 98 31.53 -4.56 -27.57
N TYR A 99 32.15 -3.66 -26.81
CA TYR A 99 33.49 -3.82 -26.26
C TYR A 99 33.45 -3.48 -24.77
N SER A 100 34.06 -4.34 -23.95
CA SER A 100 34.11 -4.15 -22.50
C SER A 100 35.57 -4.16 -22.01
N ARG A 101 35.89 -3.27 -21.08
CA ARG A 101 37.24 -3.17 -20.49
C ARG A 101 37.19 -2.77 -19.01
N SER A 102 38.03 -3.41 -18.21
CA SER A 102 38.32 -3.02 -16.82
C SER A 102 39.72 -2.41 -16.74
N PHE A 103 39.95 -1.53 -15.76
CA PHE A 103 41.17 -0.74 -15.63
C PHE A 103 41.90 -1.04 -14.32
N SER A 104 43.21 -0.81 -14.31
CA SER A 104 44.08 -0.98 -13.15
C SER A 104 44.59 0.36 -12.61
N LYS A 105 45.17 0.40 -11.40
CA LYS A 105 45.84 1.60 -10.87
C LYS A 105 46.88 2.17 -11.83
N SER A 106 47.56 1.30 -12.59
CA SER A 106 48.55 1.74 -13.57
C SER A 106 47.97 2.58 -14.70
N ASP A 107 46.64 2.57 -14.88
CA ASP A 107 45.92 3.30 -15.92
C ASP A 107 45.36 4.64 -15.47
N LEU A 108 45.52 5.01 -14.20
CA LEU A 108 45.05 6.29 -13.67
C LEU A 108 45.57 7.48 -14.49
N ASP A 109 44.66 8.42 -14.74
CA ASP A 109 44.85 9.63 -15.52
C ASP A 109 45.27 9.42 -16.98
N LYS A 110 45.39 8.17 -17.44
CA LYS A 110 45.58 7.88 -18.86
C LYS A 110 44.29 8.16 -19.62
N LYS A 111 44.48 8.63 -20.86
CA LYS A 111 43.42 8.79 -21.86
C LYS A 111 43.50 7.65 -22.87
N PHE A 112 42.34 7.06 -23.12
CA PHE A 112 42.14 5.98 -24.09
C PHE A 112 41.18 6.48 -25.16
N GLU A 113 41.60 6.44 -26.42
CA GLU A 113 40.70 6.75 -27.54
C GLU A 113 40.14 5.45 -28.11
N TYR A 114 38.81 5.40 -28.31
CA TYR A 114 38.12 4.26 -28.90
C TYR A 114 37.38 4.67 -30.17
N TYR A 115 37.48 3.83 -31.19
CA TYR A 115 36.69 3.93 -32.41
C TYR A 115 36.49 2.55 -33.02
N VAL A 116 35.61 2.46 -34.00
CA VAL A 116 35.34 1.22 -34.73
C VAL A 116 35.50 1.42 -36.23
N VAL A 117 35.89 0.34 -36.92
CA VAL A 117 35.83 0.24 -38.38
C VAL A 117 34.79 -0.82 -38.73
N VAL A 118 33.70 -0.40 -39.37
CA VAL A 118 32.59 -1.26 -39.76
C VAL A 118 32.71 -1.65 -41.23
N ASN A 119 32.54 -2.95 -41.54
CA ASN A 119 32.69 -3.54 -42.87
C ASN A 119 33.97 -3.07 -43.59
N GLN A 120 35.08 -2.98 -42.84
CA GLN A 120 36.43 -2.66 -43.34
C GLN A 120 36.59 -1.27 -43.98
N SER A 121 35.57 -0.40 -43.93
CA SER A 121 35.56 0.85 -44.70
C SER A 121 34.91 2.05 -44.02
N VAL A 122 34.04 1.83 -43.03
CA VAL A 122 33.35 2.92 -42.31
C VAL A 122 33.99 3.10 -40.94
N GLU A 123 34.87 4.09 -40.81
CA GLU A 123 35.48 4.49 -39.54
C GLU A 123 34.54 5.42 -38.76
N SER A 124 34.35 5.16 -37.47
CA SER A 124 33.56 6.01 -36.59
C SER A 124 34.33 7.24 -36.11
N ALA A 125 33.60 8.22 -35.58
CA ALA A 125 34.21 9.20 -34.68
C ALA A 125 34.84 8.51 -33.46
N LYS A 126 35.88 9.14 -32.90
CA LYS A 126 36.56 8.67 -31.70
C LYS A 126 35.87 9.20 -30.46
N ILE A 127 35.80 8.37 -29.44
CA ILE A 127 35.52 8.82 -28.08
C ILE A 127 36.79 8.72 -27.24
N THR A 128 36.93 9.58 -26.24
CA THR A 128 38.06 9.57 -25.30
C THR A 128 37.57 9.19 -23.93
N VAL A 129 38.22 8.22 -23.30
CA VAL A 129 37.91 7.72 -21.96
C VAL A 129 39.10 8.02 -21.05
N THR A 130 38.85 8.74 -19.97
CA THR A 130 39.85 9.03 -18.93
C THR A 130 39.58 8.16 -17.71
N VAL A 131 40.60 7.48 -17.20
CA VAL A 131 40.48 6.66 -15.98
C VAL A 131 40.74 7.50 -14.76
N LYS A 132 39.82 7.49 -13.79
CA LYS A 132 39.96 8.15 -12.49
C LYS A 132 39.72 7.17 -11.34
N TYR A 133 39.97 7.59 -10.11
CA TYR A 133 39.49 6.88 -8.92
C TYR A 133 38.49 7.75 -8.16
N ALA A 134 37.61 7.10 -7.41
CA ALA A 134 36.70 7.75 -6.47
C ALA A 134 36.82 7.07 -5.11
N LEU A 135 36.86 7.86 -4.03
CA LEU A 135 36.71 7.35 -2.68
C LEU A 135 35.23 7.02 -2.45
N LYS A 136 34.89 5.72 -2.42
CA LYS A 136 33.50 5.28 -2.24
C LYS A 136 33.07 5.51 -0.79
N ASN A 137 31.75 5.62 -0.57
CA ASN A 137 31.21 5.64 0.80
C ASN A 137 31.64 4.36 1.54
N PRO A 138 32.05 4.46 2.81
CA PRO A 138 32.39 3.27 3.59
C PRO A 138 31.17 2.38 3.80
N THR A 139 31.37 1.07 3.75
CA THR A 139 30.41 0.09 4.24
C THR A 139 30.65 -0.12 5.73
N ILE A 140 29.57 -0.09 6.52
CA ILE A 140 29.62 -0.32 7.96
C ILE A 140 29.25 -1.78 8.27
N SER A 141 30.02 -2.39 9.18
CA SER A 141 29.71 -3.67 9.80
C SER A 141 29.85 -3.53 11.33
N ALA A 142 29.24 -4.43 12.10
CA ALA A 142 29.34 -4.42 13.55
C ALA A 142 29.36 -5.82 14.16
N ASN A 143 29.71 -5.90 15.45
CA ASN A 143 29.62 -7.14 16.24
C ASN A 143 28.17 -7.57 16.55
N LEU A 144 27.21 -6.67 16.35
CA LEU A 144 25.78 -6.92 16.51
C LEU A 144 25.07 -6.84 15.15
N PRO A 145 23.89 -7.47 15.01
CA PRO A 145 23.10 -7.39 13.77
C PRO A 145 22.81 -5.93 13.38
N VAL A 146 23.09 -5.62 12.12
CA VAL A 146 22.74 -4.34 11.50
C VAL A 146 21.56 -4.57 10.57
N THR A 147 20.43 -3.98 10.89
CA THR A 147 19.21 -4.08 10.07
C THR A 147 18.82 -2.67 9.64
N ASP A 148 18.89 -2.40 8.33
CA ASP A 148 18.55 -1.08 7.74
C ASP A 148 19.33 0.08 8.37
N GLY A 149 20.64 -0.11 8.56
CA GLY A 149 21.49 0.91 9.19
C GLY A 149 21.19 1.14 10.68
N VAL A 150 20.45 0.24 11.34
CA VAL A 150 20.15 0.30 12.77
C VAL A 150 20.72 -0.93 13.49
N ILE A 151 21.36 -0.69 14.64
CA ILE A 151 21.67 -1.71 15.64
C ILE A 151 20.76 -1.45 16.82
N GLN A 152 19.75 -2.32 17.00
CA GLN A 152 18.78 -2.16 18.08
C GLN A 152 19.10 -3.11 19.24
N GLN A 153 19.05 -2.59 20.47
CA GLN A 153 19.29 -3.36 21.69
C GLN A 153 18.19 -3.11 22.72
N ASN A 154 17.77 -4.17 23.42
CA ASN A 154 16.86 -4.07 24.54
C ASN A 154 17.66 -3.83 25.85
N LEU A 155 17.37 -2.73 26.52
CA LEU A 155 18.00 -2.34 27.78
C LEU A 155 17.63 -3.27 28.94
N ILE A 156 16.45 -3.87 28.92
CA ILE A 156 15.98 -4.82 29.96
C ILE A 156 16.77 -6.13 29.88
N ASP A 157 17.10 -6.57 28.67
CA ASP A 157 17.86 -7.82 28.43
C ASP A 157 19.37 -7.65 28.63
N GLY A 158 19.83 -6.40 28.82
CA GLY A 158 21.23 -6.02 28.97
C GLY A 158 21.89 -5.63 27.65
N ALA A 159 22.28 -4.35 27.54
CA ALA A 159 23.00 -3.84 26.36
C ALA A 159 24.48 -4.23 26.38
N GLN A 160 25.04 -4.40 25.18
CA GLN A 160 26.44 -4.72 24.94
C GLN A 160 27.13 -3.57 24.22
N ASN A 161 28.44 -3.40 24.48
CA ASN A 161 29.29 -2.48 23.74
C ASN A 161 29.26 -2.80 22.24
N VAL A 162 29.17 -1.76 21.42
CA VAL A 162 29.01 -1.90 19.97
C VAL A 162 30.32 -1.58 19.28
N SER A 163 30.96 -2.58 18.69
CA SER A 163 32.16 -2.41 17.87
C SER A 163 31.78 -2.33 16.40
N ILE A 164 32.04 -1.17 15.81
CA ILE A 164 31.63 -0.76 14.47
C ILE A 164 32.89 -0.66 13.61
N THR A 165 32.91 -1.34 12.47
CA THR A 165 34.04 -1.34 11.53
C THR A 165 33.61 -0.76 10.19
N ALA A 166 34.34 0.26 9.74
CA ALA A 166 34.22 0.84 8.41
C ALA A 166 35.18 0.16 7.43
N SER A 167 34.65 -0.26 6.29
CA SER A 167 35.41 -0.83 5.17
C SER A 167 35.19 0.00 3.92
N TRP A 168 36.21 0.17 3.07
CA TRP A 168 36.12 0.96 1.84
C TRP A 168 36.94 0.34 0.71
N ASN A 169 36.92 0.95 -0.46
CA ASN A 169 37.65 0.51 -1.64
C ASN A 169 39.17 0.77 -1.56
N ALA A 170 39.81 0.40 -0.45
CA ALA A 170 41.22 0.67 -0.15
C ALA A 170 42.17 0.21 -1.27
N ASP A 171 41.89 -0.96 -1.86
CA ASP A 171 42.70 -1.55 -2.93
C ASP A 171 42.64 -0.75 -4.25
N LEU A 172 41.71 0.19 -4.39
CA LEU A 172 41.56 1.04 -5.58
C LEU A 172 42.10 2.46 -5.36
N ILE A 173 42.51 2.80 -4.14
CA ILE A 173 43.07 4.10 -3.81
C ILE A 173 44.52 4.19 -4.33
N PRO A 174 44.95 5.31 -4.94
CA PRO A 174 46.33 5.49 -5.39
C PRO A 174 47.35 5.31 -4.25
N ASP A 175 48.52 4.76 -4.55
CA ASP A 175 49.51 4.39 -3.54
C ASP A 175 50.15 5.61 -2.84
N ASP A 176 50.05 6.80 -3.43
CA ASP A 176 50.50 8.08 -2.88
C ASP A 176 49.46 8.77 -1.98
N LYS A 177 48.23 8.24 -1.91
CA LYS A 177 47.15 8.76 -1.08
C LYS A 177 47.04 7.98 0.23
N THR A 178 46.76 8.68 1.33
CA THR A 178 46.50 8.06 2.65
C THR A 178 45.09 8.41 3.09
N ILE A 179 44.30 7.41 3.48
CA ILE A 179 42.94 7.62 3.99
C ILE A 179 42.97 7.90 5.49
N SER A 180 42.45 9.05 5.88
CA SER A 180 42.14 9.39 7.27
C SER A 180 40.72 8.96 7.62
N VAL A 181 40.53 8.47 8.85
CA VAL A 181 39.23 8.06 9.41
C VAL A 181 38.88 8.97 10.58
N ALA A 182 37.65 9.47 10.62
CA ALA A 182 37.11 10.22 11.74
C ALA A 182 35.71 9.73 12.10
N TRP A 183 35.53 9.36 13.38
CA TRP A 183 34.25 8.95 13.92
C TRP A 183 33.54 10.11 14.64
N TYR A 184 32.22 10.12 14.58
CA TYR A 184 31.35 11.09 15.22
C TYR A 184 30.20 10.37 15.93
N VAL A 185 29.88 10.79 17.15
CA VAL A 185 28.74 10.32 17.95
C VAL A 185 27.82 11.52 18.16
N ASP A 186 26.58 11.45 17.68
CA ASP A 186 25.62 12.56 17.70
C ASP A 186 26.23 13.89 17.22
N GLY A 187 27.06 13.80 16.17
CA GLY A 187 27.77 14.94 15.57
C GLY A 187 29.06 15.37 16.30
N ALA A 188 29.35 14.85 17.49
CA ALA A 188 30.58 15.14 18.22
C ALA A 188 31.73 14.24 17.75
N LYS A 189 32.83 14.84 17.28
CA LYS A 189 34.02 14.12 16.80
C LYS A 189 34.70 13.34 17.94
N GLN A 190 35.04 12.09 17.68
CA GLN A 190 35.73 11.19 18.60
C GLN A 190 37.24 11.21 18.38
N ALA A 191 38.00 10.78 19.38
CA ALA A 191 39.46 10.70 19.32
C ALA A 191 39.96 9.50 18.48
N GLU A 192 39.14 8.47 18.34
CA GLU A 192 39.45 7.26 17.56
C GLU A 192 39.60 7.59 16.06
N SER A 193 40.67 7.07 15.45
CA SER A 193 41.03 7.32 14.06
C SER A 193 41.36 6.04 13.27
N SER A 194 41.17 4.86 13.87
CA SER A 194 41.25 3.58 13.18
C SER A 194 39.94 3.25 12.45
N ALA A 195 39.99 2.20 11.63
CA ALA A 195 38.84 1.71 10.90
C ALA A 195 37.73 1.12 11.81
N THR A 196 38.03 0.87 13.09
CA THR A 196 37.09 0.30 14.06
C THR A 196 36.89 1.26 15.22
N PHE A 197 35.64 1.49 15.59
CA PHE A 197 35.22 2.29 16.73
C PHE A 197 34.35 1.47 17.66
N THR A 198 34.58 1.54 18.97
CA THR A 198 33.74 0.87 19.97
C THR A 198 32.96 1.91 20.77
N PHE A 199 31.63 1.81 20.73
CA PHE A 199 30.71 2.57 21.56
C PHE A 199 30.49 1.84 22.89
N ASP A 200 30.77 2.53 24.00
CA ASP A 200 30.53 2.05 25.36
C ASP A 200 29.09 2.36 25.77
N VAL A 201 28.35 1.33 26.20
CA VAL A 201 26.93 1.47 26.56
C VAL A 201 26.69 1.72 28.06
N SER A 202 27.73 1.78 28.88
CA SER A 202 27.62 1.88 30.35
C SER A 202 26.81 3.09 30.82
N ASP A 203 26.82 4.20 30.07
CA ASP A 203 26.08 5.43 30.39
C ASP A 203 24.67 5.48 29.76
N VAL A 204 24.21 4.41 29.08
CA VAL A 204 22.90 4.36 28.43
C VAL A 204 21.86 3.72 29.36
N THR A 205 21.05 4.56 30.02
CA THR A 205 20.01 4.13 30.97
C THR A 205 18.59 4.22 30.45
N ASP A 206 18.36 5.03 29.42
CA ASP A 206 17.05 5.37 28.90
C ASP A 206 16.95 5.13 27.39
N GLU A 207 15.71 5.00 26.91
CA GLU A 207 15.44 4.79 25.50
C GLU A 207 15.93 5.99 24.68
N ARG A 208 16.75 5.75 23.66
CA ARG A 208 17.26 6.78 22.77
C ARG A 208 17.85 6.18 21.50
N GLU A 209 17.94 7.04 20.48
CA GLU A 209 18.81 6.82 19.32
C GLU A 209 20.15 7.53 19.53
N ILE A 210 21.21 6.93 19.00
CA ILE A 210 22.56 7.51 18.94
C ILE A 210 23.08 7.34 17.52
N LYS A 211 23.41 8.45 16.87
CA LYS A 211 23.93 8.44 15.50
C LYS A 211 25.43 8.31 15.51
N ILE A 212 25.95 7.26 14.87
CA ILE A 212 27.37 7.05 14.67
C ILE A 212 27.70 7.28 13.21
N LYS A 213 28.53 8.29 12.94
CA LYS A 213 28.97 8.63 11.59
C LYS A 213 30.47 8.43 11.45
N VAL A 214 30.88 7.78 10.36
CA VAL A 214 32.29 7.71 9.94
C VAL A 214 32.50 8.60 8.73
N VAL A 215 33.58 9.36 8.73
CA VAL A 215 34.03 10.17 7.60
C VAL A 215 35.42 9.68 7.18
N LEU A 216 35.56 9.34 5.91
CA LEU A 216 36.83 9.04 5.26
C LEU A 216 37.28 10.25 4.47
N SER A 217 38.58 10.54 4.45
CA SER A 217 39.15 11.54 3.55
C SER A 217 40.58 11.21 3.14
N ASP A 218 40.89 11.45 1.87
CA ASP A 218 42.26 11.40 1.33
C ASP A 218 42.93 12.79 1.23
N GLY A 219 42.28 13.83 1.76
CA GLY A 219 42.68 15.23 1.66
C GLY A 219 42.02 16.03 0.52
N GLU A 220 41.50 15.36 -0.51
CA GLU A 220 40.81 15.98 -1.65
C GLU A 220 39.35 15.53 -1.75
N GLN A 221 39.11 14.23 -1.58
CA GLN A 221 37.81 13.60 -1.55
C GLN A 221 37.40 13.31 -0.10
N SER A 222 36.10 13.36 0.16
CA SER A 222 35.52 12.92 1.42
C SER A 222 34.30 12.06 1.14
N SER A 223 34.18 10.95 1.86
CA SER A 223 33.00 10.09 1.84
C SER A 223 32.57 9.77 3.27
N SER A 224 31.31 9.39 3.46
CA SER A 224 30.81 9.09 4.81
C SER A 224 29.69 8.08 4.80
N ALA A 225 29.53 7.38 5.92
CA ALA A 225 28.37 6.56 6.21
C ALA A 225 27.93 6.78 7.65
N GLU A 226 26.66 6.50 7.93
CA GLU A 226 26.04 6.65 9.24
C GLU A 226 25.31 5.34 9.59
N ILE A 227 25.32 5.02 10.88
CA ILE A 227 24.56 3.93 11.49
C ILE A 227 23.92 4.45 12.78
N THR A 228 22.72 3.99 13.10
CA THR A 228 22.00 4.36 14.31
C THR A 228 22.09 3.23 15.34
N LEU A 229 22.44 3.55 16.57
CA LEU A 229 22.27 2.67 17.72
C LEU A 229 20.93 3.03 18.38
N ALA A 230 20.00 2.09 18.41
CA ALA A 230 18.68 2.28 19.02
C ALA A 230 18.58 1.46 20.31
N PHE A 231 18.43 2.15 21.44
CA PHE A 231 18.25 1.52 22.74
C PHE A 231 16.79 1.64 23.16
N VAL A 232 16.15 0.51 23.46
CA VAL A 232 14.72 0.43 23.79
C VAL A 232 14.50 -0.39 25.06
N LYS A 233 13.43 -0.13 25.81
CA LYS A 233 13.00 -0.92 26.99
C LYS A 233 11.84 -1.83 26.62
N LYS A 234 10.88 -1.33 25.83
CA LYS A 234 9.80 -2.11 25.22
C LYS A 234 9.73 -1.76 23.74
N PHE A 235 9.64 -2.76 22.87
CA PHE A 235 9.40 -2.51 21.46
C PHE A 235 8.02 -1.90 21.27
N ALA A 236 7.94 -0.80 20.54
CA ALA A 236 6.66 -0.26 20.10
C ALA A 236 6.06 -1.18 19.02
N PRO A 237 4.71 -1.28 18.94
CA PRO A 237 4.06 -1.86 17.78
C PRO A 237 4.50 -1.15 16.50
N VAL A 238 4.58 -1.88 15.39
CA VAL A 238 4.79 -1.26 14.08
C VAL A 238 3.58 -0.40 13.73
N GLU A 239 3.83 0.82 13.25
CA GLU A 239 2.79 1.75 12.81
C GLU A 239 2.84 2.00 11.30
N GLU A 240 4.04 2.05 10.73
CA GLU A 240 4.22 2.27 9.29
C GLU A 240 5.38 1.42 8.75
N LEU A 241 5.15 0.85 7.57
CA LEU A 241 6.13 0.11 6.80
C LEU A 241 6.17 0.67 5.39
N LYS A 242 7.35 1.08 4.92
CA LYS A 242 7.54 1.65 3.58
C LYS A 242 8.55 0.85 2.77
N ILE A 243 8.28 0.58 1.51
CA ILE A 243 9.25 -0.06 0.61
C ILE A 243 10.19 0.99 0.00
N ASN A 244 11.48 0.70 0.07
CA ASN A 244 12.55 1.36 -0.66
C ASN A 244 12.94 0.48 -1.85
N ALA A 245 12.75 0.99 -3.06
CA ALA A 245 13.08 0.28 -4.30
C ALA A 245 14.56 0.44 -4.69
N ASP A 246 15.08 -0.55 -5.40
CA ASP A 246 16.42 -0.54 -6.00
C ASP A 246 16.69 0.76 -6.78
N SER A 247 17.82 1.42 -6.52
CA SER A 247 18.18 2.69 -7.15
C SER A 247 18.39 2.61 -8.67
N THR A 248 18.54 1.40 -9.22
CA THR A 248 18.65 1.16 -10.67
C THR A 248 17.30 1.16 -11.39
N LEU A 249 16.18 1.15 -10.65
CA LEU A 249 14.85 1.24 -11.23
C LEU A 249 14.51 2.71 -11.55
N LEU A 250 14.02 2.96 -12.75
CA LEU A 250 13.50 4.27 -13.15
C LEU A 250 12.15 4.50 -12.49
N LYS A 251 12.02 5.52 -11.64
CA LYS A 251 10.70 5.94 -11.12
C LYS A 251 9.93 6.66 -12.22
N VAL A 252 8.76 6.13 -12.58
CA VAL A 252 7.93 6.62 -13.70
C VAL A 252 6.55 7.11 -13.26
N GLY A 253 6.16 6.82 -12.02
CA GLY A 253 4.91 7.29 -11.43
C GLY A 253 4.98 7.28 -9.90
N GLN A 254 3.86 7.58 -9.26
CA GLN A 254 3.74 7.45 -7.82
C GLN A 254 3.73 5.97 -7.44
N ASP A 255 4.76 5.53 -6.70
CA ASP A 255 4.99 4.13 -6.33
C ASP A 255 5.10 3.16 -7.52
N THR A 256 5.33 3.69 -8.73
CA THR A 256 5.51 2.93 -9.98
C THR A 256 6.92 3.12 -10.55
N TYR A 257 7.55 2.01 -10.88
CA TYR A 257 8.93 1.91 -11.35
C TYR A 257 9.02 1.09 -12.63
N TYR A 258 10.10 1.30 -13.37
CA TYR A 258 10.36 0.66 -14.64
C TYR A 258 11.83 0.25 -14.74
N TYR A 259 12.08 -0.86 -15.42
CA TYR A 259 13.39 -1.13 -16.01
C TYR A 259 13.24 -1.98 -17.27
N LYS A 260 14.21 -1.81 -18.17
CA LYS A 260 14.30 -2.63 -19.35
C LYS A 260 14.84 -4.01 -19.01
N ALA A 261 14.12 -5.05 -19.42
CA ALA A 261 14.59 -6.41 -19.37
C ALA A 261 13.94 -7.28 -20.44
N THR A 262 14.74 -8.12 -21.11
CA THR A 262 14.20 -9.13 -22.03
C THR A 262 13.57 -10.29 -21.25
N ALA A 263 12.71 -11.09 -21.87
CA ALA A 263 12.02 -12.20 -21.21
C ALA A 263 12.99 -13.22 -20.58
N ASP A 264 14.15 -13.46 -21.20
CA ASP A 264 15.12 -14.49 -20.79
C ASP A 264 16.19 -13.99 -19.80
N GLU A 265 16.27 -12.68 -19.54
CA GLU A 265 17.25 -12.10 -18.63
C GLU A 265 17.00 -12.43 -17.15
N ASN A 266 18.05 -12.45 -16.33
CA ASN A 266 17.89 -12.46 -14.89
C ASN A 266 17.34 -11.11 -14.40
N LYS A 267 16.17 -11.14 -13.77
CA LYS A 267 15.34 -9.98 -13.42
C LYS A 267 15.28 -9.73 -11.90
N VAL A 268 16.37 -10.05 -11.21
CA VAL A 268 16.48 -9.85 -9.76
C VAL A 268 16.74 -8.38 -9.45
N LYS A 269 15.95 -7.83 -8.53
CA LYS A 269 16.11 -6.47 -7.98
C LYS A 269 16.02 -6.49 -6.46
N SER A 270 16.77 -5.60 -5.83
CA SER A 270 16.86 -5.53 -4.37
C SER A 270 15.85 -4.53 -3.82
N PHE A 271 15.06 -4.94 -2.84
CA PHE A 271 14.12 -4.08 -2.13
C PHE A 271 14.44 -4.11 -0.64
N SER A 272 14.16 -3.00 0.05
CA SER A 272 14.27 -2.92 1.51
C SER A 272 13.07 -2.21 2.10
N THR A 273 12.86 -2.30 3.41
CA THR A 273 11.80 -1.53 4.10
C THR A 273 12.38 -0.42 4.96
N SER A 274 11.61 0.63 5.21
CA SER A 274 11.77 1.58 6.33
C SER A 274 10.65 1.35 7.35
N LEU A 275 10.92 1.51 8.64
CA LEU A 275 10.00 1.20 9.73
C LEU A 275 9.76 2.42 10.63
N LEU A 276 8.51 2.65 11.03
CA LEU A 276 8.15 3.61 12.07
C LEU A 276 7.20 2.97 13.11
N PRO A 277 7.28 3.40 14.39
CA PRO A 277 8.25 4.35 14.94
C PRO A 277 9.67 3.75 15.05
N TRP A 278 10.66 4.59 15.34
CA TRP A 278 12.07 4.18 15.39
C TRP A 278 12.36 3.08 16.43
N ASN A 279 11.56 3.01 17.49
CA ASN A 279 11.66 2.02 18.57
C ASN A 279 10.81 0.77 18.33
N ALA A 280 10.22 0.59 17.15
CA ALA A 280 9.61 -0.68 16.75
C ALA A 280 10.67 -1.77 16.56
N ASN A 281 10.29 -3.05 16.72
CA ASN A 281 11.23 -4.17 16.63
C ASN A 281 11.79 -4.33 15.21
N VAL A 282 13.02 -3.83 14.98
CA VAL A 282 13.64 -3.88 13.64
C VAL A 282 14.01 -5.30 13.20
N ASN A 283 14.04 -6.25 14.14
CA ASN A 283 14.38 -7.66 13.89
C ASN A 283 13.15 -8.55 13.73
N ALA A 284 11.93 -7.99 13.80
CA ALA A 284 10.71 -8.75 13.51
C ALA A 284 10.74 -9.29 12.07
N ALA A 285 10.14 -10.45 11.86
CA ALA A 285 10.08 -11.08 10.54
C ALA A 285 9.32 -10.18 9.55
N CYS A 286 9.88 -10.04 8.35
CA CYS A 286 9.29 -9.30 7.25
C CYS A 286 8.93 -10.25 6.11
N GLU A 287 7.64 -10.34 5.80
CA GLU A 287 7.13 -11.09 4.66
C GLU A 287 7.06 -10.20 3.42
N TRP A 288 7.58 -10.68 2.30
CA TRP A 288 7.50 -10.02 1.00
C TRP A 288 6.61 -10.82 0.07
N THR A 289 5.64 -10.15 -0.54
CA THR A 289 4.76 -10.75 -1.54
C THR A 289 5.01 -10.13 -2.91
N LEU A 290 4.93 -10.97 -3.93
CA LEU A 290 5.00 -10.60 -5.34
C LEU A 290 3.72 -11.10 -6.02
N ALA A 291 2.95 -10.17 -6.58
CA ALA A 291 1.84 -10.46 -7.47
C ALA A 291 2.21 -10.10 -8.91
N ASN A 292 1.90 -10.99 -9.85
CA ASN A 292 2.07 -10.80 -11.28
C ASN A 292 0.98 -11.56 -12.04
N SER A 293 1.09 -11.66 -13.36
CA SER A 293 0.11 -12.36 -14.22
C SER A 293 -0.08 -13.85 -13.88
N SER A 294 0.85 -14.49 -13.15
CA SER A 294 0.74 -15.88 -12.69
C SER A 294 0.08 -16.03 -11.31
N GLY A 295 -0.22 -14.93 -10.62
CA GLY A 295 -0.80 -14.92 -9.28
C GLY A 295 0.09 -14.25 -8.24
N THR A 296 -0.25 -14.45 -6.97
CA THR A 296 0.49 -13.90 -5.81
C THR A 296 1.30 -14.99 -5.14
N SER A 297 2.54 -14.69 -4.78
CA SER A 297 3.46 -15.60 -4.09
C SER A 297 4.24 -14.88 -3.01
N ILE A 298 4.64 -15.61 -1.96
CA ILE A 298 5.55 -15.11 -0.94
C ILE A 298 6.98 -15.41 -1.40
N VAL A 299 7.83 -14.38 -1.48
CA VAL A 299 9.18 -14.46 -2.04
C VAL A 299 10.30 -14.36 -0.99
N GLU A 300 10.01 -13.79 0.18
CA GLU A 300 10.89 -13.75 1.38
C GLU A 300 9.99 -13.67 2.62
N LYS A 301 10.41 -14.21 3.77
CA LYS A 301 9.58 -14.32 5.00
C LYS A 301 10.25 -13.78 6.26
N SER A 302 11.53 -13.43 6.19
CA SER A 302 12.34 -13.16 7.37
C SER A 302 13.01 -11.79 7.30
N LYS A 303 13.61 -11.44 6.17
CA LYS A 303 14.49 -10.28 6.08
C LYS A 303 13.75 -9.02 5.65
N ARG A 304 14.13 -7.89 6.24
CA ARG A 304 13.72 -6.53 5.80
C ARG A 304 14.35 -6.08 4.47
N SER A 305 15.18 -6.92 3.87
CA SER A 305 15.67 -6.73 2.50
C SER A 305 15.54 -8.02 1.72
N ALA A 306 15.04 -7.92 0.49
CA ALA A 306 14.76 -9.06 -0.36
C ALA A 306 15.27 -8.80 -1.78
N ASP A 307 16.00 -9.77 -2.33
CA ASP A 307 16.32 -9.85 -3.74
C ASP A 307 15.20 -10.63 -4.43
N ILE A 308 14.35 -9.92 -5.17
CA ILE A 308 13.12 -10.47 -5.75
C ILE A 308 13.34 -10.70 -7.25
N SER A 309 13.15 -11.93 -7.69
CA SER A 309 13.10 -12.31 -9.12
C SER A 309 11.80 -11.83 -9.74
N LEU A 310 11.85 -10.75 -10.52
CA LEU A 310 10.68 -10.17 -11.17
C LEU A 310 10.31 -10.94 -12.44
N SER A 311 9.01 -11.02 -12.72
CA SER A 311 8.48 -11.54 -13.98
C SER A 311 8.56 -10.49 -15.07
N TYR A 312 8.59 -10.94 -16.32
CA TYR A 312 8.33 -10.04 -17.46
C TYR A 312 6.91 -9.47 -17.35
N GLY A 313 6.74 -8.17 -17.59
CA GLY A 313 5.45 -7.48 -17.43
C GLY A 313 5.32 -6.71 -16.11
N LYS A 314 4.09 -6.65 -15.58
CA LYS A 314 3.75 -5.92 -14.34
C LYS A 314 4.02 -6.80 -13.11
N ASN A 315 4.69 -6.22 -12.12
CA ASN A 315 4.98 -6.85 -10.84
C ASN A 315 4.50 -5.93 -9.71
N VAL A 316 3.69 -6.43 -8.80
CA VAL A 316 3.21 -5.69 -7.62
C VAL A 316 3.86 -6.28 -6.38
N ILE A 317 4.54 -5.44 -5.60
CA ILE A 317 5.32 -5.88 -4.44
C ILE A 317 4.75 -5.21 -3.19
N LYS A 318 4.59 -6.01 -2.14
CA LYS A 318 4.24 -5.56 -0.78
C LYS A 318 5.16 -6.19 0.24
N ALA A 319 5.35 -5.51 1.36
CA ALA A 319 6.01 -6.04 2.54
C ALA A 319 5.04 -5.99 3.73
N THR A 320 5.13 -6.97 4.63
CA THR A 320 4.30 -7.04 5.83
C THR A 320 5.16 -7.38 7.04
N MET A 321 5.02 -6.60 8.12
CA MET A 321 5.69 -6.83 9.40
C MET A 321 4.66 -6.69 10.52
N GLN A 322 4.56 -7.69 11.41
CA GLN A 322 3.61 -7.66 12.55
C GLN A 322 2.19 -7.23 12.11
N ASN A 323 1.71 -7.83 11.02
CA ASN A 323 0.41 -7.55 10.36
C ASN A 323 0.22 -6.13 9.78
N VAL A 324 1.23 -5.26 9.89
CA VAL A 324 1.26 -3.96 9.20
C VAL A 324 1.80 -4.16 7.79
N GLU A 325 0.94 -3.94 6.80
CA GLU A 325 1.26 -4.02 5.38
C GLU A 325 1.75 -2.67 4.85
N SER A 326 2.80 -2.68 4.04
CA SER A 326 3.24 -1.51 3.30
C SER A 326 2.26 -1.14 2.20
N ARG A 327 2.28 0.13 1.76
CA ARG A 327 1.75 0.45 0.43
C ARG A 327 2.43 -0.42 -0.63
N GLN A 328 1.67 -0.85 -1.63
CA GLN A 328 2.23 -1.58 -2.77
C GLN A 328 3.12 -0.67 -3.62
N ILE A 329 4.13 -1.26 -4.24
CA ILE A 329 4.84 -0.65 -5.37
C ILE A 329 4.63 -1.49 -6.63
N ILE A 330 4.65 -0.84 -7.79
CA ILE A 330 4.51 -1.49 -9.10
C ILE A 330 5.86 -1.40 -9.82
N VAL A 331 6.35 -2.51 -10.37
CA VAL A 331 7.58 -2.56 -11.17
C VAL A 331 7.30 -3.21 -12.51
N TYR A 332 7.54 -2.46 -13.59
CA TYR A 332 7.47 -2.96 -14.96
C TYR A 332 8.82 -3.45 -15.45
N ALA A 333 8.85 -4.67 -15.98
CA ALA A 333 10.00 -5.27 -16.64
C ALA A 333 9.64 -5.58 -18.11
N LEU A 334 10.02 -4.70 -19.04
CA LEU A 334 9.65 -4.81 -20.47
C LEU A 334 10.90 -4.70 -21.38
N ASP A 335 10.81 -5.20 -22.61
CA ASP A 335 11.94 -5.32 -23.55
C ASP A 335 12.31 -4.03 -24.30
N TYR A 336 11.55 -2.94 -24.09
CA TYR A 336 11.78 -1.63 -24.70
C TYR A 336 12.57 -0.71 -23.76
N GLU A 337 13.16 0.34 -24.31
CA GLU A 337 13.47 1.51 -23.48
C GLU A 337 12.16 2.18 -23.06
N TYR A 338 12.11 2.77 -21.87
CA TYR A 338 10.89 3.41 -21.38
C TYR A 338 10.37 4.49 -22.34
N ASP A 339 11.28 5.27 -22.95
CA ASP A 339 10.94 6.32 -23.90
C ASP A 339 10.49 5.80 -25.27
N ASP A 340 10.81 4.54 -25.59
CA ASP A 340 10.42 3.87 -26.82
C ASP A 340 9.13 3.05 -26.67
N LEU A 341 8.52 3.03 -25.48
CA LEU A 341 7.26 2.34 -25.26
C LEU A 341 6.17 2.89 -26.19
N PRO A 342 5.29 2.02 -26.73
CA PRO A 342 4.09 2.48 -27.42
C PRO A 342 3.32 3.48 -26.56
N LYS A 343 2.88 4.59 -27.17
CA LYS A 343 2.25 5.69 -26.45
C LYS A 343 1.12 5.22 -25.52
N ASP A 344 0.23 4.36 -25.99
CA ASP A 344 -0.88 3.87 -25.17
C ASP A 344 -0.42 3.07 -23.95
N VAL A 345 0.69 2.33 -24.05
CA VAL A 345 1.26 1.60 -22.89
C VAL A 345 1.84 2.59 -21.90
N LYS A 346 2.67 3.52 -22.39
CA LYS A 346 3.33 4.53 -21.56
C LYS A 346 2.31 5.40 -20.82
N ASP A 347 1.32 5.94 -21.54
CA ASP A 347 0.25 6.76 -20.97
C ASP A 347 -0.52 6.00 -19.86
N ASN A 348 -0.78 4.70 -20.03
CA ASN A 348 -1.51 3.92 -19.02
C ASN A 348 -0.66 3.49 -17.82
N ILE A 349 0.66 3.37 -17.97
CA ILE A 349 1.61 3.19 -16.85
C ILE A 349 1.75 4.50 -16.05
N GLU A 350 1.80 5.64 -16.72
CA GLU A 350 1.91 6.96 -16.08
C GLU A 350 0.59 7.41 -15.41
N ASN A 351 -0.56 6.94 -15.91
CA ASN A 351 -1.88 7.32 -15.40
C ASN A 351 -2.20 6.65 -14.05
N SER A 352 -1.61 7.18 -12.98
CA SER A 352 -1.79 6.71 -11.63
C SER A 352 -3.05 7.26 -10.96
N PHE A 353 -3.76 6.43 -10.20
CA PHE A 353 -4.86 6.83 -9.32
C PHE A 353 -4.72 6.16 -7.95
N PHE A 354 -5.23 6.83 -6.92
CA PHE A 354 -5.22 6.31 -5.55
C PHE A 354 -6.53 5.57 -5.26
N TRP A 355 -6.42 4.35 -4.75
CA TRP A 355 -7.58 3.54 -4.36
C TRP A 355 -7.25 2.73 -3.11
N LEU A 356 -8.04 2.95 -2.04
CA LEU A 356 -7.99 2.19 -0.77
C LEU A 356 -6.56 1.98 -0.21
N GLY A 357 -5.74 3.04 -0.19
CA GLY A 357 -4.40 3.01 0.42
C GLY A 357 -3.25 2.79 -0.55
N ASN A 358 -3.54 2.41 -1.80
CA ASN A 358 -2.55 2.06 -2.81
C ASN A 358 -2.66 2.93 -4.05
N TYR A 359 -1.52 3.17 -4.71
CA TYR A 359 -1.51 3.72 -6.07
C TYR A 359 -1.58 2.56 -7.08
N TYR A 360 -2.50 2.72 -8.02
CA TYR A 360 -2.69 1.85 -9.17
C TYR A 360 -2.46 2.66 -10.45
N ASP A 361 -2.30 1.96 -11.56
CA ASP A 361 -2.22 2.53 -12.90
C ASP A 361 -3.32 1.95 -13.79
N SER A 362 -3.49 2.51 -14.98
CA SER A 362 -4.54 2.07 -15.92
C SER A 362 -4.08 0.92 -16.83
N TYR A 363 -2.95 0.27 -16.50
CA TYR A 363 -2.47 -0.94 -17.17
C TYR A 363 -2.96 -2.17 -16.38
N ILE A 364 -3.89 -2.90 -16.98
CA ILE A 364 -4.62 -4.01 -16.37
C ILE A 364 -3.96 -5.33 -16.77
N SER A 365 -3.35 -6.00 -15.80
CA SER A 365 -2.72 -7.32 -15.95
C SER A 365 -3.48 -8.43 -15.22
N ALA A 366 -4.30 -8.06 -14.22
CA ALA A 366 -5.03 -9.00 -13.38
C ALA A 366 -6.42 -8.46 -12.98
N GLN A 367 -7.26 -9.32 -12.41
CA GLN A 367 -8.61 -8.94 -11.93
C GLN A 367 -8.51 -7.88 -10.83
N ALA A 368 -7.50 -7.97 -9.95
CA ALA A 368 -7.28 -7.00 -8.90
C ALA A 368 -7.03 -5.57 -9.43
N ASP A 369 -6.30 -5.42 -10.54
CA ASP A 369 -6.10 -4.13 -11.21
C ASP A 369 -7.45 -3.57 -11.69
N LEU A 370 -8.26 -4.40 -12.34
CA LEU A 370 -9.56 -3.99 -12.88
C LEU A 370 -10.57 -3.68 -11.77
N ASN A 371 -10.55 -4.42 -10.65
CA ASN A 371 -11.38 -4.16 -9.48
C ASN A 371 -11.05 -2.78 -8.89
N ALA A 372 -9.77 -2.46 -8.70
CA ALA A 372 -9.33 -1.16 -8.20
C ALA A 372 -9.70 -0.03 -9.16
N PHE A 373 -9.46 -0.21 -10.47
CA PHE A 373 -9.86 0.75 -11.49
C PHE A 373 -11.36 0.99 -11.51
N MET A 374 -12.17 -0.07 -11.48
CA MET A 374 -13.62 0.05 -11.51
C MET A 374 -14.17 0.75 -10.27
N GLY A 375 -13.66 0.40 -9.08
CA GLY A 375 -13.98 1.08 -7.84
C GLY A 375 -13.68 2.58 -7.92
N TYR A 376 -12.47 2.93 -8.38
CA TYR A 376 -12.08 4.32 -8.59
C TYR A 376 -13.02 5.04 -9.57
N VAL A 377 -13.31 4.45 -10.73
CA VAL A 377 -14.20 5.10 -11.72
C VAL A 377 -15.63 5.27 -11.20
N ILE A 378 -16.16 4.28 -10.47
CA ILE A 378 -17.46 4.40 -9.80
C ILE A 378 -17.46 5.60 -8.86
N SER A 379 -16.38 5.76 -8.07
CA SER A 379 -16.27 6.83 -7.08
C SER A 379 -16.25 8.25 -7.64
N LEU A 380 -15.96 8.41 -8.93
CA LEU A 380 -15.98 9.72 -9.60
C LEU A 380 -17.40 10.23 -9.89
N HIS A 381 -18.42 9.37 -9.76
CA HIS A 381 -19.84 9.69 -9.99
C HIS A 381 -20.14 10.33 -11.37
N GLN A 382 -19.39 9.98 -12.41
CA GLN A 382 -19.58 10.54 -13.75
C GLN A 382 -20.29 9.57 -14.69
N LYS A 383 -21.38 10.04 -15.30
CA LYS A 383 -22.12 9.34 -16.35
C LYS A 383 -21.65 9.80 -17.74
N GLU A 384 -21.90 8.98 -18.75
CA GLU A 384 -21.68 9.26 -20.18
C GLU A 384 -20.24 9.63 -20.56
N LYS A 385 -19.28 9.36 -19.66
CA LYS A 385 -17.85 9.52 -19.90
C LYS A 385 -17.20 8.15 -20.04
N ALA A 386 -16.47 7.98 -21.13
CA ALA A 386 -15.66 6.79 -21.35
C ALA A 386 -14.35 6.87 -20.56
N TYR A 387 -14.07 5.82 -19.80
CA TYR A 387 -12.82 5.61 -19.09
C TYR A 387 -12.07 4.47 -19.75
N THR A 388 -10.82 4.72 -20.13
CA THR A 388 -10.00 3.78 -20.91
C THR A 388 -8.93 3.14 -20.06
N VAL A 389 -8.62 1.89 -20.37
CA VAL A 389 -7.52 1.12 -19.79
C VAL A 389 -6.71 0.43 -20.89
N TYR A 390 -5.44 0.16 -20.60
CA TYR A 390 -4.65 -0.78 -21.38
C TYR A 390 -4.79 -2.18 -20.77
N ILE A 391 -5.30 -3.13 -21.55
CA ILE A 391 -5.39 -4.54 -21.21
C ILE A 391 -4.12 -5.22 -21.70
N GLU A 392 -3.38 -5.86 -20.78
CA GLU A 392 -2.25 -6.71 -21.13
C GLU A 392 -2.70 -7.75 -22.18
N LYS A 393 -1.86 -8.01 -23.19
CA LYS A 393 -2.23 -8.87 -24.32
C LYS A 393 -2.53 -10.30 -23.86
N ASN A 394 -3.81 -10.59 -23.67
CA ASN A 394 -4.34 -11.89 -23.27
C ASN A 394 -5.76 -12.07 -23.86
N ASP A 395 -6.51 -13.06 -23.35
CA ASP A 395 -7.88 -13.37 -23.79
C ASP A 395 -8.92 -12.29 -23.40
N TRP A 396 -8.56 -11.31 -22.57
CA TRP A 396 -9.44 -10.20 -22.18
C TRP A 396 -9.48 -9.10 -23.23
N CYS A 397 -8.58 -9.10 -24.22
CA CYS A 397 -8.63 -8.24 -25.41
C CYS A 397 -9.77 -8.66 -26.38
N ASN A 398 -10.91 -9.06 -25.82
CA ASN A 398 -12.12 -9.51 -26.49
C ASN A 398 -13.32 -8.92 -25.72
N LEU A 399 -14.33 -8.44 -26.45
CA LEU A 399 -15.48 -7.74 -25.86
C LEU A 399 -16.22 -8.58 -24.81
N ASP A 400 -16.54 -9.84 -25.11
CA ASP A 400 -17.31 -10.71 -24.22
C ASP A 400 -16.53 -10.99 -22.94
N LYS A 401 -15.22 -11.27 -23.08
CA LYS A 401 -14.36 -11.54 -21.93
C LYS A 401 -14.14 -10.29 -21.07
N PHE A 402 -13.91 -9.14 -21.70
CA PHE A 402 -13.77 -7.88 -20.96
C PHE A 402 -15.08 -7.48 -20.26
N ALA A 403 -16.23 -7.70 -20.89
CA ALA A 403 -17.54 -7.47 -20.27
C ALA A 403 -17.77 -8.35 -19.03
N GLU A 404 -17.43 -9.64 -19.12
CA GLU A 404 -17.43 -10.58 -17.98
C GLU A 404 -16.58 -10.03 -16.83
N LYS A 405 -15.34 -9.62 -17.13
CA LYS A 405 -14.38 -9.11 -16.15
C LYS A 405 -14.77 -7.77 -15.53
N CYS A 406 -15.38 -6.89 -16.31
CA CYS A 406 -15.98 -5.65 -15.81
C CYS A 406 -17.17 -5.92 -14.88
N SER A 407 -18.01 -6.92 -15.20
CA SER A 407 -19.11 -7.32 -14.32
C SER A 407 -18.59 -7.80 -12.96
N THR A 408 -17.58 -8.67 -12.96
CA THR A 408 -16.88 -9.08 -11.73
C THR A 408 -16.31 -7.87 -10.98
N ALA A 409 -15.64 -6.96 -11.69
CA ALA A 409 -15.04 -5.77 -11.08
C ALA A 409 -16.05 -4.78 -10.49
N ILE A 410 -17.26 -4.69 -11.04
CA ILE A 410 -18.33 -3.87 -10.46
C ILE A 410 -18.84 -4.48 -9.16
N ASN A 411 -18.95 -5.81 -9.11
CA ASN A 411 -19.42 -6.52 -7.92
C ASN A 411 -18.36 -6.58 -6.80
N GLU A 412 -17.09 -6.71 -7.16
CA GLU A 412 -15.98 -6.91 -6.22
C GLU A 412 -15.18 -5.63 -5.92
N GLY A 413 -15.08 -4.71 -6.87
CA GLY A 413 -14.32 -3.47 -6.74
C GLY A 413 -15.13 -2.32 -6.12
N GLY A 414 -16.44 -2.49 -5.98
CA GLY A 414 -17.35 -1.47 -5.46
C GLY A 414 -17.20 -1.27 -3.95
N ASP A 415 -16.78 -0.07 -3.56
CA ASP A 415 -16.85 0.44 -2.18
C ASP A 415 -18.04 1.42 -2.01
N GLU A 416 -18.95 1.43 -2.99
CA GLU A 416 -20.06 2.37 -3.05
C GLU A 416 -21.40 1.67 -3.25
N SER A 417 -22.41 2.19 -2.55
CA SER A 417 -23.81 1.83 -2.73
C SER A 417 -24.31 2.37 -4.07
N GLY A 418 -25.20 1.66 -4.75
CA GLY A 418 -25.81 2.15 -5.99
C GLY A 418 -26.24 1.04 -6.94
N LYS A 419 -26.67 1.48 -8.13
CA LYS A 419 -27.04 0.61 -9.25
C LYS A 419 -26.28 1.04 -10.49
N PHE A 420 -25.30 0.25 -10.89
CA PHE A 420 -24.36 0.60 -11.95
C PHE A 420 -24.80 0.01 -13.29
N ARG A 421 -25.12 0.88 -14.25
CA ARG A 421 -25.48 0.51 -15.62
C ARG A 421 -24.39 1.01 -16.55
N TYR A 422 -23.82 0.12 -17.35
CA TYR A 422 -22.59 0.44 -18.06
C TYR A 422 -22.54 -0.22 -19.43
N GLN A 423 -21.70 0.36 -20.29
CA GLN A 423 -21.32 -0.17 -21.59
C GLN A 423 -19.81 -0.37 -21.61
N VAL A 424 -19.37 -1.38 -22.34
CA VAL A 424 -17.94 -1.65 -22.58
C VAL A 424 -17.65 -1.69 -24.07
N ASP A 425 -16.44 -1.25 -24.45
CA ASP A 425 -15.88 -1.40 -25.81
C ASP A 425 -14.44 -1.90 -25.71
N VAL A 426 -13.97 -2.64 -26.72
CA VAL A 426 -12.59 -3.13 -26.81
C VAL A 426 -12.04 -2.91 -28.22
N ARG A 427 -10.88 -2.25 -28.31
CA ARG A 427 -10.15 -2.03 -29.57
C ARG A 427 -8.68 -2.42 -29.41
N GLY A 428 -8.34 -3.61 -29.87
CA GLY A 428 -7.01 -4.17 -29.63
C GLY A 428 -6.80 -4.40 -28.13
N SER A 429 -5.79 -3.75 -27.56
CA SER A 429 -5.50 -3.78 -26.12
C SER A 429 -6.15 -2.64 -25.34
N ILE A 430 -6.98 -1.81 -25.96
CA ILE A 430 -7.66 -0.72 -25.26
C ILE A 430 -9.08 -1.14 -24.92
N GLY A 431 -9.34 -1.29 -23.62
CA GLY A 431 -10.69 -1.44 -23.08
C GLY A 431 -11.26 -0.09 -22.68
N SER A 432 -12.58 0.07 -22.76
CA SER A 432 -13.25 1.22 -22.18
C SER A 432 -14.54 0.83 -21.47
N VAL A 433 -14.85 1.55 -20.39
CA VAL A 433 -16.13 1.45 -19.65
C VAL A 433 -16.79 2.82 -19.60
N THR A 434 -18.10 2.85 -19.81
CA THR A 434 -18.92 4.07 -19.73
C THR A 434 -20.17 3.79 -18.91
N PHE A 435 -20.38 4.51 -17.80
CA PHE A 435 -21.62 4.44 -17.04
C PHE A 435 -22.73 5.21 -17.75
N THR A 436 -23.90 4.59 -17.93
CA THR A 436 -25.04 5.17 -18.64
C THR A 436 -25.84 6.12 -17.73
N ASP A 437 -26.77 6.87 -18.34
CA ASP A 437 -27.76 7.70 -17.66
C ASP A 437 -28.61 6.93 -16.62
N GLU A 438 -28.92 5.66 -16.90
CA GLU A 438 -29.60 4.73 -15.98
C GLU A 438 -28.81 4.39 -14.71
N THR A 439 -27.53 4.76 -14.61
CA THR A 439 -26.74 4.54 -13.40
C THR A 439 -27.29 5.38 -12.24
N VAL A 440 -27.41 4.77 -11.07
CA VAL A 440 -27.69 5.46 -9.81
C VAL A 440 -26.45 5.33 -8.95
N PHE A 441 -25.67 6.41 -8.86
CA PHE A 441 -24.57 6.49 -7.90
C PHE A 441 -25.11 6.74 -6.51
N GLY A 442 -24.44 6.18 -5.51
CA GLY A 442 -24.71 6.45 -4.12
C GLY A 442 -24.29 7.85 -3.73
N ILE A 443 -25.21 8.81 -3.80
CA ILE A 443 -25.02 10.19 -3.35
C ILE A 443 -26.10 10.50 -2.30
N PRO A 444 -25.73 10.96 -1.08
CA PRO A 444 -26.68 11.29 -0.04
C PRO A 444 -27.58 12.47 -0.45
N GLN A 445 -28.90 12.30 -0.35
CA GLN A 445 -29.90 13.31 -0.70
C GLN A 445 -30.70 13.82 0.51
N GLY A 446 -30.51 13.24 1.69
CA GLY A 446 -31.26 13.56 2.90
C GLY A 446 -31.62 12.32 3.73
N ALA A 447 -32.18 12.56 4.91
CA ALA A 447 -32.70 11.52 5.79
C ALA A 447 -33.87 10.77 5.13
N TYR A 448 -34.03 9.50 5.48
CA TYR A 448 -35.17 8.69 5.05
C TYR A 448 -36.41 8.96 5.92
N GLU A 449 -37.59 8.99 5.28
CA GLU A 449 -38.89 9.03 5.94
C GLU A 449 -39.83 8.04 5.23
N PRO A 450 -40.62 7.22 5.96
CA PRO A 450 -40.89 7.30 7.40
C PRO A 450 -39.80 6.66 8.26
N LYS A 451 -39.67 7.19 9.47
CA LYS A 451 -38.84 6.65 10.54
C LYS A 451 -39.50 5.47 11.25
N GLU A 452 -38.74 4.40 11.51
CA GLU A 452 -39.16 3.42 12.51
C GLU A 452 -38.97 3.98 13.93
N ASN A 453 -39.82 3.55 14.86
CA ASN A 453 -39.73 3.89 16.28
C ASN A 453 -38.73 2.94 16.96
N SER A 454 -37.44 3.18 16.76
CA SER A 454 -36.35 2.59 17.54
C SER A 454 -35.80 3.59 18.56
N GLU A 455 -35.35 3.09 19.71
CA GLU A 455 -34.73 3.86 20.79
C GLU A 455 -33.54 3.07 21.38
N GLN A 456 -32.36 3.67 21.34
CA GLN A 456 -31.20 3.15 22.07
C GLN A 456 -31.35 3.35 23.57
N ILE A 457 -31.28 2.25 24.33
CA ILE A 457 -31.27 2.29 25.78
C ILE A 457 -29.85 2.48 26.26
N VAL A 458 -29.60 3.64 26.87
CA VAL A 458 -28.28 4.01 27.39
C VAL A 458 -27.84 3.02 28.47
N GLY A 459 -26.82 2.23 28.14
CA GLY A 459 -26.18 1.26 29.03
C GLY A 459 -24.90 1.80 29.69
N TYR A 460 -24.15 0.89 30.29
CA TYR A 460 -22.77 1.16 30.67
C TYR A 460 -21.89 1.42 29.43
N LEU A 461 -21.23 2.57 29.40
CA LEU A 461 -20.33 3.00 28.32
C LEU A 461 -18.89 3.04 28.84
N ARG A 462 -17.93 2.61 28.01
CA ARG A 462 -16.49 2.61 28.33
C ARG A 462 -15.82 3.98 28.15
N TYR A 463 -16.62 5.03 28.04
CA TYR A 463 -16.15 6.40 27.87
C TYR A 463 -16.94 7.40 28.71
N SER A 464 -16.31 8.54 28.94
CA SER A 464 -16.90 9.74 29.52
C SER A 464 -16.25 10.96 28.85
N GLU A 465 -16.88 12.13 28.95
CA GLU A 465 -16.25 13.37 28.49
C GLU A 465 -14.88 13.56 29.15
N GLN A 466 -13.88 13.88 28.34
CA GLN A 466 -12.52 14.11 28.78
C GLN A 466 -12.38 15.52 29.35
N SER A 467 -11.70 15.64 30.49
CA SER A 467 -11.49 16.94 31.16
C SER A 467 -10.62 17.91 30.37
N ALA A 468 -9.77 17.39 29.47
CA ALA A 468 -8.91 18.17 28.59
C ALA A 468 -9.27 17.85 27.13
N THR A 469 -9.77 18.85 26.40
CA THR A 469 -10.08 18.71 24.98
C THR A 469 -8.81 18.77 24.15
N ARG A 470 -8.61 17.77 23.30
CA ARG A 470 -7.49 17.74 22.34
C ARG A 470 -7.74 18.74 21.22
N THR A 471 -6.69 19.47 20.82
CA THR A 471 -6.77 20.41 19.68
C THR A 471 -6.22 19.84 18.38
N LYS A 472 -5.60 18.66 18.43
CA LYS A 472 -4.98 17.95 17.30
C LYS A 472 -5.29 16.47 17.38
N LEU A 473 -5.46 15.84 16.22
CA LEU A 473 -5.62 14.40 16.06
C LEU A 473 -4.44 13.85 15.23
N PRO A 474 -4.09 12.55 15.34
CA PRO A 474 -3.01 11.94 14.56
C PRO A 474 -3.09 12.18 13.04
N ILE A 475 -4.30 12.24 12.46
CA ILE A 475 -4.50 12.58 11.05
C ILE A 475 -4.01 13.99 10.66
N ASP A 476 -3.94 14.92 11.60
CA ASP A 476 -3.50 16.30 11.34
C ASP A 476 -1.99 16.38 11.03
N GLU A 477 -1.23 15.39 11.50
CA GLU A 477 0.23 15.27 11.37
C GLU A 477 0.65 14.43 10.15
N LYS A 478 -0.31 13.84 9.41
CA LYS A 478 0.00 13.09 8.18
C LYS A 478 0.50 14.03 7.08
N SER A 479 1.59 13.61 6.43
CA SER A 479 2.26 14.41 5.40
C SER A 479 1.54 14.38 4.05
N GLU A 480 0.91 13.27 3.70
CA GLU A 480 0.13 13.16 2.46
C GLU A 480 -1.25 13.79 2.65
N SER A 481 -1.66 14.59 1.68
CA SER A 481 -2.97 15.25 1.68
C SER A 481 -3.70 15.04 0.36
N VAL A 482 -5.03 14.96 0.42
CA VAL A 482 -5.87 14.70 -0.76
C VAL A 482 -7.13 15.55 -0.73
N LYS A 483 -7.56 16.03 -1.90
CA LYS A 483 -8.84 16.74 -2.02
C LYS A 483 -9.99 15.74 -1.92
N VAL A 484 -11.01 16.11 -1.16
CA VAL A 484 -12.23 15.31 -0.99
C VAL A 484 -13.46 16.16 -1.31
N SER A 485 -14.42 15.56 -2.01
CA SER A 485 -15.59 16.25 -2.56
C SER A 485 -16.90 15.73 -2.00
N ASN A 486 -16.90 14.56 -1.36
CA ASN A 486 -18.06 13.94 -0.71
C ASN A 486 -17.64 13.08 0.50
N SER A 487 -18.61 12.61 1.27
CA SER A 487 -18.39 11.82 2.50
C SER A 487 -17.73 10.46 2.24
N ASN A 488 -17.96 9.86 1.06
CA ASN A 488 -17.29 8.62 0.69
C ASN A 488 -15.79 8.80 0.42
N GLU A 489 -15.42 9.85 -0.35
CA GLU A 489 -14.02 10.23 -0.53
C GLU A 489 -13.35 10.59 0.80
N LEU A 490 -14.07 11.26 1.70
CA LEU A 490 -13.58 11.63 3.02
C LEU A 490 -13.18 10.41 3.86
N TYR A 491 -14.05 9.41 4.04
CA TYR A 491 -13.66 8.24 4.84
C TYR A 491 -12.56 7.44 4.16
N ARG A 492 -12.59 7.28 2.82
CA ARG A 492 -11.55 6.52 2.10
C ARG A 492 -10.19 7.15 2.29
N ALA A 493 -10.09 8.48 2.14
CA ALA A 493 -8.86 9.22 2.34
C ALA A 493 -8.32 9.05 3.77
N VAL A 494 -9.17 9.34 4.77
CA VAL A 494 -8.75 9.38 6.18
C VAL A 494 -8.44 7.98 6.73
N SER A 495 -9.24 6.96 6.42
CA SER A 495 -8.97 5.55 6.80
C SER A 495 -7.71 4.97 6.15
N CYS A 496 -7.19 5.64 5.13
CA CYS A 496 -5.92 5.32 4.47
C CYS A 496 -4.78 6.25 4.89
N GLY A 497 -4.97 7.08 5.91
CA GLY A 497 -3.93 7.94 6.46
C GLY A 497 -3.62 9.19 5.62
N GLN A 498 -4.54 9.63 4.76
CA GLN A 498 -4.40 10.86 3.99
C GLN A 498 -5.18 12.02 4.62
N LYS A 499 -4.50 13.15 4.83
CA LYS A 499 -5.11 14.36 5.38
C LYS A 499 -6.08 14.99 4.36
N PRO A 500 -7.36 15.18 4.72
CA PRO A 500 -8.35 15.68 3.77
C PRO A 500 -8.20 17.19 3.53
N ILE A 501 -8.37 17.62 2.29
CA ILE A 501 -8.45 19.01 1.85
C ILE A 501 -9.86 19.26 1.31
N PHE A 502 -10.53 20.26 1.85
CA PHE A 502 -11.89 20.62 1.50
C PHE A 502 -11.90 21.80 0.52
N ALA A 503 -12.89 21.84 -0.38
CA ALA A 503 -13.12 23.00 -1.22
C ALA A 503 -13.74 24.17 -0.42
N ASP A 504 -13.51 25.40 -0.86
CA ASP A 504 -14.09 26.61 -0.23
C ASP A 504 -15.52 26.93 -0.72
N ASP A 505 -16.11 26.05 -1.54
CA ASP A 505 -17.48 26.20 -2.01
C ASP A 505 -18.52 25.64 -1.01
N LYS A 506 -19.81 25.79 -1.33
CA LYS A 506 -20.90 25.35 -0.46
C LYS A 506 -20.81 23.86 -0.08
N SER A 507 -20.43 23.00 -1.03
CA SER A 507 -20.27 21.56 -0.80
C SER A 507 -19.09 21.26 0.10
N GLY A 508 -17.93 21.87 -0.16
CA GLY A 508 -16.74 21.67 0.65
C GLY A 508 -16.89 22.21 2.07
N ILE A 509 -17.59 23.33 2.27
CA ILE A 509 -17.94 23.84 3.62
C ILE A 509 -18.86 22.86 4.36
N ALA A 510 -19.87 22.30 3.69
CA ALA A 510 -20.76 21.31 4.31
C ALA A 510 -20.02 20.02 4.67
N LEU A 511 -19.13 19.53 3.79
CA LEU A 511 -18.31 18.35 4.04
C LEU A 511 -17.30 18.60 5.18
N LYS A 512 -16.71 19.79 5.25
CA LYS A 512 -15.85 20.19 6.36
C LYS A 512 -16.61 20.18 7.68
N LYS A 513 -17.85 20.69 7.70
CA LYS A 513 -18.69 20.63 8.90
C LYS A 513 -18.93 19.19 9.34
N LEU A 514 -19.29 18.29 8.42
CA LEU A 514 -19.46 16.86 8.71
C LEU A 514 -18.19 16.23 9.28
N TYR A 515 -17.02 16.59 8.72
CA TYR A 515 -15.72 16.17 9.24
C TYR A 515 -15.46 16.70 10.65
N ASP A 516 -15.82 17.96 10.94
CA ASP A 516 -15.67 18.56 12.26
C ASP A 516 -16.59 17.89 13.30
N GLU A 517 -17.85 17.53 12.96
CA GLU A 517 -18.72 16.75 13.86
C GLU A 517 -18.07 15.40 14.25
N ALA A 518 -17.44 14.72 13.29
CA ALA A 518 -16.71 13.48 13.57
C ALA A 518 -15.47 13.71 14.44
N ARG A 519 -14.77 14.85 14.28
CA ARG A 519 -13.66 15.23 15.17
C ARG A 519 -14.14 15.55 16.59
N ASP A 520 -15.30 16.16 16.72
CA ASP A 520 -15.85 16.54 18.02
C ASP A 520 -16.11 15.30 18.88
N VAL A 521 -16.53 14.17 18.29
CA VAL A 521 -16.60 12.88 18.99
C VAL A 521 -15.26 12.51 19.62
N LEU A 522 -14.19 12.50 18.83
CA LEU A 522 -12.86 12.08 19.29
C LEU A 522 -12.26 13.05 20.30
N THR A 523 -12.37 14.35 20.05
CA THR A 523 -11.82 15.37 20.95
C THR A 523 -12.58 15.49 22.26
N THR A 524 -13.84 15.02 22.31
CA THR A 524 -14.67 14.98 23.52
C THR A 524 -14.41 13.72 24.34
N TYR A 525 -14.30 12.53 23.71
CA TYR A 525 -14.33 11.26 24.44
C TYR A 525 -13.00 10.48 24.46
N VAL A 526 -12.04 10.83 23.59
CA VAL A 526 -10.75 10.13 23.45
C VAL A 526 -9.59 11.00 23.93
N SER A 527 -8.66 10.42 24.68
CA SER A 527 -7.43 11.06 25.15
C SER A 527 -6.17 10.42 24.54
N ASP A 528 -5.05 11.16 24.54
CA ASP A 528 -3.78 10.68 23.96
C ASP A 528 -3.10 9.57 24.76
N ASP A 529 -3.45 9.42 26.04
CA ASP A 529 -2.94 8.37 26.93
C ASP A 529 -3.71 7.05 26.83
N MET A 530 -4.84 7.02 26.10
CA MET A 530 -5.54 5.77 25.79
C MET A 530 -4.72 4.89 24.84
N SER A 531 -4.71 3.59 25.14
CA SER A 531 -4.30 2.54 24.20
C SER A 531 -5.19 2.48 22.96
N ASP A 532 -4.69 1.91 21.87
CA ASP A 532 -5.49 1.66 20.66
C ASP A 532 -6.78 0.87 20.97
N TYR A 533 -6.71 -0.11 21.88
CA TYR A 533 -7.89 -0.85 22.37
C TYR A 533 -8.94 0.08 22.99
N GLU A 534 -8.54 0.95 23.92
CA GLU A 534 -9.45 1.87 24.59
C GLU A 534 -10.09 2.85 23.60
N LYS A 535 -9.30 3.41 22.67
CA LYS A 535 -9.82 4.30 21.63
C LYS A 535 -10.87 3.60 20.76
N VAL A 536 -10.58 2.39 20.31
CA VAL A 536 -11.51 1.58 19.51
C VAL A 536 -12.76 1.20 20.30
N ALA A 537 -12.64 0.93 21.59
CA ALA A 537 -13.77 0.68 22.49
C ALA A 537 -14.68 1.91 22.64
N VAL A 538 -14.11 3.11 22.82
CA VAL A 538 -14.87 4.37 22.85
C VAL A 538 -15.61 4.60 21.53
N ILE A 539 -14.91 4.45 20.40
CA ILE A 539 -15.51 4.63 19.07
C ILE A 539 -16.67 3.66 18.86
N TYR A 540 -16.48 2.39 19.21
CA TYR A 540 -17.53 1.37 19.10
C TYR A 540 -18.76 1.72 19.95
N ASP A 541 -18.56 1.97 21.25
CA ASP A 541 -19.65 2.28 22.17
C ASP A 541 -20.41 3.54 21.75
N TRP A 542 -19.68 4.56 21.26
CA TRP A 542 -20.30 5.79 20.78
C TRP A 542 -21.19 5.54 19.56
N ILE A 543 -20.69 4.83 18.54
CA ILE A 543 -21.48 4.55 17.33
C ILE A 543 -22.72 3.72 17.68
N VAL A 544 -22.56 2.66 18.48
CA VAL A 544 -23.69 1.80 18.84
C VAL A 544 -24.72 2.59 19.65
N ASN A 545 -24.30 3.33 20.68
CA ASN A 545 -25.22 3.98 21.61
C ASN A 545 -25.85 5.27 21.07
N VAL A 546 -25.18 6.00 20.17
CA VAL A 546 -25.66 7.31 19.68
C VAL A 546 -26.40 7.18 18.35
N VAL A 547 -26.11 6.16 17.55
CA VAL A 547 -26.66 6.03 16.19
C VAL A 547 -27.72 4.93 16.15
N ASP A 548 -28.99 5.31 16.03
CA ASP A 548 -30.10 4.38 15.86
C ASP A 548 -29.92 3.57 14.57
N TYR A 549 -30.31 2.28 14.57
CA TYR A 549 -30.42 1.55 13.32
C TYR A 549 -31.67 1.97 12.54
N ASP A 550 -31.50 2.31 11.27
CA ASP A 550 -32.62 2.67 10.39
C ASP A 550 -33.25 1.42 9.75
N TYR A 551 -34.09 0.73 10.51
CA TYR A 551 -34.82 -0.45 10.04
C TYR A 551 -35.76 -0.15 8.87
N ALA A 552 -36.36 1.05 8.83
CA ALA A 552 -37.32 1.41 7.79
C ALA A 552 -36.66 1.54 6.41
N VAL A 553 -35.43 2.07 6.36
CA VAL A 553 -34.66 2.15 5.11
C VAL A 553 -33.94 0.85 4.77
N ALA A 554 -33.68 -0.01 5.77
CA ALA A 554 -33.07 -1.32 5.61
C ALA A 554 -34.05 -2.42 5.16
N ASP A 555 -35.36 -2.15 5.20
CA ASP A 555 -36.39 -3.11 4.78
C ASP A 555 -36.17 -3.53 3.31
N PRO A 556 -35.99 -4.83 3.02
CA PRO A 556 -35.73 -5.31 1.66
C PRO A 556 -36.91 -5.09 0.69
N GLU A 557 -38.11 -4.78 1.18
CA GLU A 557 -39.25 -4.39 0.34
C GLU A 557 -39.12 -2.95 -0.19
N VAL A 558 -38.28 -2.12 0.45
CA VAL A 558 -38.02 -0.75 0.02
C VAL A 558 -36.88 -0.73 -0.99
N THR A 559 -37.12 -0.11 -2.13
CA THR A 559 -36.13 -0.03 -3.23
C THR A 559 -35.53 1.36 -3.35
N ASP A 560 -34.35 1.45 -3.99
CA ASP A 560 -33.66 2.73 -4.25
C ASP A 560 -33.32 3.52 -2.97
N THR A 561 -32.97 2.78 -1.92
CA THR A 561 -32.67 3.33 -0.58
C THR A 561 -31.25 3.86 -0.44
N SER A 562 -30.34 3.41 -1.32
CA SER A 562 -28.93 3.80 -1.30
C SER A 562 -28.67 5.31 -1.40
N LYS A 563 -29.65 6.12 -1.85
CA LYS A 563 -29.52 7.59 -1.93
C LYS A 563 -29.72 8.33 -0.60
N TYR A 564 -30.18 7.64 0.46
CA TYR A 564 -30.47 8.29 1.74
C TYR A 564 -29.24 8.34 2.65
N ASN A 565 -29.19 9.35 3.51
CA ASN A 565 -28.08 9.63 4.43
C ASN A 565 -27.66 8.42 5.27
N ALA A 566 -28.59 7.52 5.59
CA ALA A 566 -28.35 6.33 6.41
C ALA A 566 -27.23 5.41 5.88
N PHE A 567 -26.90 5.47 4.59
CA PHE A 567 -25.80 4.70 3.97
C PHE A 567 -24.44 5.40 4.03
N TYR A 568 -24.37 6.62 4.59
CA TYR A 568 -23.21 7.51 4.55
C TYR A 568 -22.88 8.08 5.94
N LEU A 569 -21.80 8.85 6.00
CA LEU A 569 -21.38 9.55 7.22
C LEU A 569 -22.43 10.55 7.70
N GLU A 570 -23.22 11.13 6.79
CA GLU A 570 -24.31 12.05 7.10
C GLU A 570 -25.35 11.40 8.02
N GLY A 571 -25.71 10.14 7.79
CA GLY A 571 -26.65 9.41 8.64
C GLY A 571 -26.11 9.25 10.06
N VAL A 572 -24.81 9.02 10.20
CA VAL A 572 -24.16 8.82 11.50
C VAL A 572 -24.00 10.14 12.26
N PHE A 573 -23.42 11.18 11.64
CA PHE A 573 -23.03 12.39 12.36
C PHE A 573 -24.06 13.53 12.31
N ASN A 574 -24.94 13.59 11.30
CA ASN A 574 -25.99 14.62 11.25
C ASN A 574 -27.33 14.09 11.76
N ASP A 575 -27.72 12.89 11.31
CA ASP A 575 -29.06 12.35 11.57
C ASP A 575 -29.11 11.43 12.79
N HIS A 576 -27.95 10.98 13.29
CA HIS A 576 -27.80 9.96 14.34
C HIS A 576 -28.63 8.69 14.07
N ARG A 577 -28.73 8.33 12.79
CA ARG A 577 -29.55 7.24 12.29
C ARG A 577 -28.97 6.68 10.99
N ALA A 578 -28.53 5.43 11.03
CA ALA A 578 -27.81 4.84 9.91
C ALA A 578 -28.00 3.33 9.82
N VAL A 579 -27.73 2.78 8.64
CA VAL A 579 -27.60 1.32 8.41
C VAL A 579 -26.15 0.89 8.50
N CYS A 580 -25.89 -0.41 8.27
CA CYS A 580 -24.55 -1.02 8.35
C CYS A 580 -23.50 -0.30 7.49
N ASP A 581 -23.88 0.21 6.33
CA ASP A 581 -22.96 0.93 5.46
C ASP A 581 -22.50 2.27 6.06
N GLY A 582 -23.42 3.07 6.60
CA GLY A 582 -23.08 4.33 7.26
C GLY A 582 -22.25 4.11 8.53
N LYS A 583 -22.68 3.18 9.40
CA LYS A 583 -21.98 2.85 10.65
C LYS A 583 -20.56 2.33 10.39
N SER A 584 -20.35 1.44 9.43
CA SER A 584 -19.02 0.89 9.12
C SER A 584 -18.06 1.92 8.50
N LYS A 585 -18.56 2.87 7.72
CA LYS A 585 -17.76 4.01 7.21
C LYS A 585 -17.36 4.96 8.34
N ALA A 586 -18.26 5.26 9.27
CA ALA A 586 -17.98 6.10 10.42
C ALA A 586 -16.94 5.48 11.35
N PHE A 587 -17.02 4.17 11.60
CA PHE A 587 -16.00 3.45 12.38
C PHE A 587 -14.61 3.55 11.72
N ALA A 588 -14.53 3.32 10.40
CA ALA A 588 -13.26 3.44 9.68
C ALA A 588 -12.71 4.88 9.65
N LEU A 589 -13.58 5.89 9.53
CA LEU A 589 -13.21 7.30 9.59
C LEU A 589 -12.62 7.66 10.95
N LEU A 590 -13.32 7.35 12.04
CA LEU A 590 -12.91 7.69 13.41
C LEU A 590 -11.61 6.98 13.80
N CYS A 591 -11.44 5.70 13.43
CA CYS A 591 -10.17 5.00 13.61
C CYS A 591 -9.04 5.66 12.81
N GLY A 592 -9.28 5.99 11.53
CA GLY A 592 -8.29 6.66 10.68
C GLY A 592 -7.86 8.03 11.19
N MET A 593 -8.78 8.79 11.81
CA MET A 593 -8.47 10.06 12.47
C MET A 593 -7.48 9.90 13.63
N GLU A 594 -7.59 8.79 14.38
CA GLU A 594 -6.66 8.38 15.45
C GLU A 594 -5.40 7.66 14.94
N GLY A 595 -5.23 7.52 13.62
CA GLY A 595 -4.11 6.79 13.04
C GLY A 595 -4.21 5.26 13.16
N ILE A 596 -5.36 4.75 13.58
CA ILE A 596 -5.63 3.31 13.73
C ILE A 596 -6.16 2.76 12.42
N LYS A 597 -5.53 1.70 11.90
CA LYS A 597 -5.94 1.10 10.64
C LYS A 597 -7.23 0.29 10.84
N ALA A 598 -8.29 0.73 10.17
CA ALA A 598 -9.53 -0.02 10.04
C ALA A 598 -9.91 -0.15 8.56
N VAL A 599 -10.42 -1.31 8.18
CA VAL A 599 -10.94 -1.59 6.84
C VAL A 599 -12.42 -1.88 6.92
N ARG A 600 -13.19 -1.32 5.99
CA ARG A 600 -14.59 -1.68 5.78
C ARG A 600 -14.66 -2.96 4.95
N ILE A 601 -15.46 -3.91 5.39
CA ILE A 601 -15.70 -5.18 4.72
C ILE A 601 -17.14 -5.20 4.21
N VAL A 602 -17.32 -5.62 2.96
CA VAL A 602 -18.65 -5.85 2.38
C VAL A 602 -18.84 -7.34 2.17
N GLY A 603 -20.01 -7.82 2.56
CA GLY A 603 -20.30 -9.24 2.50
C GLY A 603 -21.78 -9.53 2.64
N TYR A 604 -22.03 -10.66 3.29
CA TYR A 604 -23.36 -11.12 3.66
C TYR A 604 -23.37 -11.48 5.13
N ALA A 605 -24.45 -11.13 5.83
CA ALA A 605 -24.63 -11.47 7.24
C ALA A 605 -26.05 -11.96 7.54
N ASN A 606 -26.16 -13.08 8.25
CA ASN A 606 -27.42 -13.63 8.73
C ASN A 606 -27.17 -14.56 9.92
N LYS A 607 -28.02 -14.52 10.96
CA LYS A 607 -27.86 -15.40 12.14
C LYS A 607 -27.88 -16.89 11.80
N ASN A 608 -28.50 -17.29 10.69
CA ASN A 608 -28.56 -18.67 10.20
C ASN A 608 -27.90 -18.80 8.82
N LEU A 609 -26.77 -18.12 8.59
CA LEU A 609 -26.12 -18.06 7.27
C LEU A 609 -25.86 -19.46 6.67
N LYS A 610 -25.45 -20.42 7.51
CA LYS A 610 -25.19 -21.82 7.13
C LYS A 610 -26.41 -22.55 6.53
N ASP A 611 -27.61 -22.08 6.81
CA ASP A 611 -28.88 -22.69 6.36
C ASP A 611 -29.43 -22.02 5.09
N LEU A 612 -28.75 -21.02 4.53
CA LEU A 612 -29.18 -20.25 3.36
C LEU A 612 -28.57 -20.76 2.04
N ASP A 613 -29.33 -20.66 0.96
CA ASP A 613 -28.84 -20.88 -0.41
C ASP A 613 -28.14 -19.64 -0.95
N LEU A 614 -26.81 -19.61 -0.77
CA LEU A 614 -25.94 -18.52 -1.22
C LEU A 614 -25.75 -18.46 -2.75
N SER A 615 -26.38 -19.36 -3.53
CA SER A 615 -26.42 -19.24 -4.99
C SER A 615 -27.57 -18.35 -5.50
N SER A 616 -28.53 -18.00 -4.63
CA SER A 616 -29.69 -17.20 -5.00
C SER A 616 -29.42 -15.69 -4.89
N GLU A 617 -29.39 -14.99 -6.02
CA GLU A 617 -29.25 -13.52 -6.05
C GLU A 617 -30.28 -12.80 -5.17
N LYS A 618 -31.51 -13.32 -5.10
CA LYS A 618 -32.56 -12.75 -4.24
C LYS A 618 -32.21 -12.89 -2.75
N VAL A 619 -31.67 -14.04 -2.35
CA VAL A 619 -31.21 -14.25 -0.97
C VAL A 619 -30.06 -13.30 -0.67
N LEU A 620 -29.03 -13.29 -1.53
CA LEU A 620 -27.85 -12.42 -1.40
C LEU A 620 -28.21 -10.93 -1.29
N ALA A 621 -29.19 -10.47 -2.07
CA ALA A 621 -29.67 -9.09 -2.01
C ALA A 621 -30.34 -8.74 -0.67
N SER A 622 -30.96 -9.72 0.00
CA SER A 622 -31.67 -9.51 1.28
C SER A 622 -30.78 -9.61 2.53
N ILE A 623 -29.55 -10.09 2.38
CA ILE A 623 -28.60 -10.30 3.49
C ILE A 623 -27.29 -9.56 3.29
N GLY A 624 -27.24 -8.61 2.34
CA GLY A 624 -26.07 -7.76 2.13
C GLY A 624 -25.74 -6.98 3.40
N HIS A 625 -24.46 -6.99 3.79
CA HIS A 625 -24.01 -6.38 5.03
C HIS A 625 -22.64 -5.71 4.90
N ALA A 626 -22.36 -4.76 5.79
CA ALA A 626 -21.07 -4.11 5.90
C ALA A 626 -20.64 -4.02 7.36
N TRP A 627 -19.39 -4.39 7.64
CA TRP A 627 -18.77 -4.35 8.97
C TRP A 627 -17.30 -3.92 8.83
N ASN A 628 -16.52 -4.01 9.89
CA ASN A 628 -15.12 -3.61 9.88
C ASN A 628 -14.18 -4.72 10.36
N LYS A 629 -12.92 -4.59 9.96
CA LYS A 629 -11.79 -5.14 10.71
C LYS A 629 -10.87 -4.02 11.13
N VAL A 630 -10.30 -4.13 12.32
CA VAL A 630 -9.40 -3.13 12.90
C VAL A 630 -8.09 -3.79 13.32
N LEU A 631 -6.97 -3.13 13.06
CA LEU A 631 -5.62 -3.61 13.36
C LEU A 631 -5.09 -2.90 14.60
N ILE A 632 -5.03 -3.60 15.73
CA ILE A 632 -4.60 -3.07 17.04
C ILE A 632 -3.90 -4.15 17.85
N ASP A 633 -3.08 -3.75 18.82
CA ASP A 633 -2.57 -4.64 19.87
C ASP A 633 -3.64 -4.72 20.98
N ALA A 634 -4.59 -5.66 20.86
CA ALA A 634 -5.68 -5.80 21.82
C ALA A 634 -5.34 -6.71 23.01
N ASN A 635 -4.30 -7.54 22.90
CA ASN A 635 -3.87 -8.51 23.91
C ASN A 635 -2.65 -8.02 24.73
N ASP A 636 -2.12 -6.84 24.41
CA ASP A 636 -0.99 -6.13 25.04
C ASP A 636 0.37 -6.84 24.86
N ASP A 637 0.53 -7.65 23.81
CA ASP A 637 1.75 -8.43 23.54
C ASP A 637 2.80 -7.68 22.69
N GLY A 638 2.47 -6.49 22.20
CA GLY A 638 3.34 -5.65 21.38
C GLY A 638 3.25 -5.92 19.87
N VAL A 639 2.33 -6.78 19.44
CA VAL A 639 2.00 -7.08 18.03
C VAL A 639 0.58 -6.58 17.76
N LYS A 640 0.35 -6.00 16.57
CA LYS A 640 -1.02 -5.67 16.17
C LYS A 640 -1.64 -6.86 15.47
N GLU A 641 -2.91 -7.16 15.75
CA GLU A 641 -3.69 -8.14 15.02
C GLU A 641 -4.98 -7.55 14.49
N TRP A 642 -5.51 -8.21 13.47
CA TRP A 642 -6.83 -7.88 12.93
C TRP A 642 -7.91 -8.48 13.82
N TYR A 643 -8.91 -7.67 14.13
CA TYR A 643 -10.11 -8.09 14.85
C TYR A 643 -11.37 -7.63 14.10
N VAL A 644 -12.39 -8.46 14.09
CA VAL A 644 -13.71 -8.16 13.53
C VAL A 644 -14.45 -7.20 14.46
N VAL A 645 -15.07 -6.17 13.88
CA VAL A 645 -15.94 -5.23 14.56
C VAL A 645 -17.21 -5.03 13.74
N ASP A 646 -18.37 -5.31 14.35
CA ASP A 646 -19.67 -4.98 13.78
C ASP A 646 -20.46 -4.07 14.75
N THR A 647 -20.54 -2.80 14.40
CA THR A 647 -21.30 -1.78 15.13
C THR A 647 -22.81 -1.84 14.88
N THR A 648 -23.26 -2.59 13.87
CA THR A 648 -24.68 -2.81 13.60
C THR A 648 -25.23 -3.97 14.40
N TRP A 649 -24.45 -5.02 14.63
CA TRP A 649 -24.82 -6.11 15.54
C TRP A 649 -24.26 -5.91 16.95
N GLY A 650 -23.86 -4.66 17.26
CA GLY A 650 -23.41 -4.22 18.58
C GLY A 650 -24.53 -3.89 19.55
N ASP A 651 -25.78 -3.96 19.12
CA ASP A 651 -26.95 -3.87 19.99
C ASP A 651 -27.86 -5.10 19.80
N VAL A 652 -28.79 -5.27 20.74
CA VAL A 652 -29.86 -6.27 20.62
C VAL A 652 -31.21 -5.57 20.61
N ALA A 653 -31.94 -5.77 19.51
CA ALA A 653 -33.29 -5.25 19.30
C ALA A 653 -34.33 -6.07 20.09
N VAL A 654 -35.10 -5.40 20.93
CA VAL A 654 -36.20 -5.97 21.72
C VAL A 654 -37.47 -5.19 21.44
N LYS A 655 -38.56 -5.88 21.08
CA LYS A 655 -39.85 -5.22 20.87
C LYS A 655 -40.34 -4.57 22.16
N ASN A 656 -40.69 -3.29 22.07
CA ASN A 656 -41.39 -2.59 23.12
C ASN A 656 -42.89 -2.92 23.05
N GLU A 657 -43.37 -3.76 23.95
CA GLU A 657 -44.80 -4.12 24.05
C GLU A 657 -45.66 -3.04 24.75
N GLY A 658 -45.07 -1.87 25.08
CA GLY A 658 -45.78 -0.72 25.63
C GLY A 658 -46.75 -0.04 24.65
N ALA A 659 -47.55 0.89 25.17
CA ALA A 659 -48.64 1.54 24.43
C ALA A 659 -48.20 2.34 23.17
N SER A 660 -46.93 2.73 23.08
CA SER A 660 -46.33 3.43 21.93
C SER A 660 -45.78 2.50 20.84
N GLY A 661 -45.66 1.19 21.13
CA GLY A 661 -44.90 0.26 20.28
C GLY A 661 -43.43 0.64 20.14
N GLY A 662 -42.70 -0.07 19.26
CA GLY A 662 -41.33 0.26 18.87
C GLY A 662 -40.29 -0.82 19.20
N ILE A 663 -39.02 -0.46 19.06
CA ILE A 663 -37.85 -1.32 19.30
C ILE A 663 -36.95 -0.63 20.33
N TYR A 664 -36.61 -1.32 21.40
CA TYR A 664 -35.51 -0.95 22.28
C TYR A 664 -34.23 -1.65 21.85
N GLU A 665 -33.15 -0.91 21.75
CA GLU A 665 -31.83 -1.42 21.38
C GLU A 665 -30.91 -1.34 22.60
N TYR A 666 -30.22 -2.44 22.93
CA TYR A 666 -29.31 -2.50 24.07
C TYR A 666 -27.89 -2.84 23.61
N LEU A 667 -26.93 -1.96 23.90
CA LEU A 667 -25.49 -2.16 23.65
C LEU A 667 -25.01 -3.53 24.17
N ASN A 668 -24.23 -4.22 23.35
CA ASN A 668 -23.54 -5.46 23.67
C ASN A 668 -22.17 -5.57 22.99
N TYR A 669 -21.42 -6.61 23.32
CA TYR A 669 -20.06 -6.85 22.80
C TYR A 669 -19.93 -8.17 22.02
N ALA A 670 -21.05 -8.73 21.53
CA ALA A 670 -21.05 -10.02 20.84
C ALA A 670 -20.30 -9.99 19.50
N TYR A 671 -20.17 -8.81 18.88
CA TYR A 671 -19.41 -8.61 17.64
C TYR A 671 -18.34 -7.52 17.76
N PHE A 672 -17.84 -7.28 18.97
CA PHE A 672 -16.71 -6.39 19.21
C PHE A 672 -15.43 -7.21 19.40
N LEU A 673 -14.42 -6.92 18.59
CA LEU A 673 -13.10 -7.54 18.56
C LEU A 673 -13.13 -9.08 18.51
N LYS A 674 -13.82 -9.61 17.51
CA LYS A 674 -13.97 -11.06 17.28
C LYS A 674 -12.96 -11.63 16.29
N THR A 675 -12.76 -12.94 16.34
CA THR A 675 -12.05 -13.65 15.27
C THR A 675 -12.98 -13.96 14.10
N ASP A 676 -12.40 -14.33 12.96
CA ASP A 676 -13.15 -14.88 11.82
C ASP A 676 -13.86 -16.18 12.20
N GLU A 677 -13.26 -16.98 13.08
CA GLU A 677 -13.85 -18.23 13.57
C GLU A 677 -15.10 -17.96 14.40
N ASP A 678 -15.10 -16.93 15.25
CA ASP A 678 -16.26 -16.53 16.06
C ASP A 678 -17.48 -16.15 15.19
N ILE A 679 -17.26 -15.55 14.02
CA ILE A 679 -18.34 -15.03 13.17
C ILE A 679 -18.66 -15.91 11.95
N LYS A 680 -17.92 -16.99 11.71
CA LYS A 680 -17.98 -17.80 10.46
C LYS A 680 -19.38 -18.30 10.09
N ASP A 681 -20.23 -18.55 11.09
CA ASP A 681 -21.59 -19.08 10.92
C ASP A 681 -22.62 -17.96 10.65
N THR A 682 -22.19 -16.69 10.76
CA THR A 682 -23.06 -15.52 10.64
C THR A 682 -22.63 -14.54 9.56
N HIS A 683 -21.36 -14.52 9.18
CA HIS A 683 -20.76 -13.55 8.26
C HIS A 683 -19.89 -14.23 7.21
N ILE A 684 -19.98 -13.72 5.97
CA ILE A 684 -19.06 -14.10 4.89
C ILE A 684 -18.72 -12.88 4.04
N ALA A 685 -17.42 -12.59 3.89
CA ALA A 685 -16.95 -11.49 3.06
C ALA A 685 -17.09 -11.84 1.56
N LYS A 686 -17.45 -10.86 0.73
CA LYS A 686 -17.50 -11.03 -0.73
C LYS A 686 -16.11 -11.07 -1.37
N THR A 687 -15.16 -10.37 -0.76
CA THR A 687 -13.80 -10.19 -1.28
C THR A 687 -12.75 -10.56 -0.24
N TYR A 688 -11.51 -10.69 -0.71
CA TYR A 688 -10.37 -10.88 0.17
C TYR A 688 -10.30 -9.77 1.22
N ASN A 689 -10.01 -10.17 2.46
CA ASN A 689 -9.88 -9.28 3.60
C ASN A 689 -8.82 -9.84 4.58
N PRO A 690 -8.23 -9.00 5.44
CA PRO A 690 -7.20 -9.45 6.38
C PRO A 690 -7.74 -10.49 7.37
N ILE A 691 -6.95 -11.50 7.75
CA ILE A 691 -7.41 -12.59 8.63
C ILE A 691 -7.39 -12.16 10.09
N ALA A 692 -8.49 -12.37 10.81
CA ALA A 692 -8.63 -12.13 12.25
C ALA A 692 -8.66 -13.46 13.00
N ASN A 693 -7.61 -13.81 13.73
CA ASN A 693 -7.46 -15.14 14.35
C ASN A 693 -6.91 -15.11 15.78
N THR A 694 -6.87 -13.93 16.40
CA THR A 694 -6.40 -13.76 17.77
C THR A 694 -7.60 -13.47 18.67
N ASP A 695 -7.75 -14.27 19.72
CA ASP A 695 -8.86 -14.16 20.66
C ASP A 695 -8.58 -13.10 21.71
N VAL A 696 -9.57 -12.22 21.94
CA VAL A 696 -9.58 -11.30 23.08
C VAL A 696 -10.89 -11.40 23.84
N ASN A 697 -10.80 -11.56 25.17
CA ASN A 697 -11.98 -11.58 26.02
C ASN A 697 -12.34 -10.13 26.43
N VAL A 698 -13.18 -9.49 25.62
CA VAL A 698 -13.66 -8.12 25.85
C VAL A 698 -14.31 -7.95 27.22
N TYR A 699 -15.07 -8.94 27.68
CA TYR A 699 -15.75 -8.88 28.98
C TYR A 699 -14.76 -8.87 30.14
N LYS A 700 -13.65 -9.63 30.06
CA LYS A 700 -12.56 -9.58 31.04
C LYS A 700 -11.77 -8.27 31.00
N LYS A 701 -11.66 -7.64 29.82
CA LYS A 701 -11.00 -6.33 29.67
C LYS A 701 -11.90 -5.15 30.05
N THR A 702 -13.20 -5.36 30.17
CA THR A 702 -14.15 -4.29 30.53
C THR A 702 -14.44 -4.34 32.01
N VAL A 703 -14.10 -3.28 32.73
CA VAL A 703 -14.13 -3.24 34.20
C VAL A 703 -15.03 -2.12 34.71
N ILE A 704 -15.84 -2.43 35.72
CA ILE A 704 -16.59 -1.47 36.52
C ILE A 704 -16.00 -1.35 37.93
N LYS A 705 -16.27 -0.25 38.63
CA LYS A 705 -15.87 -0.05 40.03
C LYS A 705 -17.10 -0.03 40.94
N VAL A 706 -17.07 -0.89 41.97
CA VAL A 706 -18.07 -0.92 43.04
C VAL A 706 -17.35 -0.61 44.35
N GLY A 707 -17.45 0.66 44.79
CA GLY A 707 -16.63 1.18 45.87
C GLY A 707 -15.15 1.25 45.46
N ILE A 708 -14.28 0.56 46.19
CA ILE A 708 -12.83 0.49 45.89
C ILE A 708 -12.44 -0.77 45.09
N VAL A 709 -13.40 -1.66 44.83
CA VAL A 709 -13.15 -2.95 44.18
C VAL A 709 -13.54 -2.86 42.71
N SER A 710 -12.68 -3.40 41.86
CA SER A 710 -12.91 -3.54 40.42
C SER A 710 -13.51 -4.91 40.12
N PHE A 711 -14.53 -4.95 39.28
CA PHE A 711 -15.14 -6.16 38.74
C PHE A 711 -15.14 -6.08 37.23
N ASP A 712 -14.63 -7.10 36.55
CA ASP A 712 -14.81 -7.20 35.11
C ASP A 712 -16.22 -7.70 34.76
N LEU A 713 -16.61 -7.56 33.49
CA LEU A 713 -17.94 -7.94 33.01
C LEU A 713 -18.04 -9.43 32.63
N TYR A 714 -17.01 -10.24 32.94
CA TYR A 714 -17.02 -11.70 32.82
C TYR A 714 -17.35 -12.32 34.18
N VAL A 715 -18.62 -12.66 34.37
CA VAL A 715 -19.19 -13.08 35.64
C VAL A 715 -19.00 -14.59 35.86
N GLU A 716 -18.08 -14.94 36.77
CA GLU A 716 -17.71 -16.32 37.11
C GLU A 716 -18.35 -16.78 38.44
N SER A 717 -18.90 -15.85 39.22
CA SER A 717 -19.49 -16.12 40.53
C SER A 717 -20.77 -15.32 40.82
N VAL A 718 -21.58 -15.81 41.76
CA VAL A 718 -22.77 -15.10 42.26
C VAL A 718 -22.38 -13.78 42.95
N ALA A 719 -21.19 -13.70 43.53
CA ALA A 719 -20.71 -12.48 44.18
C ALA A 719 -20.44 -11.36 43.15
N GLU A 720 -19.77 -11.68 42.04
CA GLU A 720 -19.59 -10.76 40.92
C GLU A 720 -20.93 -10.34 40.32
N LEU A 721 -21.84 -11.30 40.08
CA LEU A 721 -23.18 -10.99 39.58
C LEU A 721 -23.91 -9.98 40.47
N ASN A 722 -23.88 -10.19 41.78
CA ASN A 722 -24.49 -9.25 42.74
C ASN A 722 -23.80 -7.89 42.72
N ALA A 723 -22.49 -7.82 42.47
CA ALA A 723 -21.76 -6.56 42.34
C ALA A 723 -22.18 -5.80 41.06
N ILE A 724 -22.31 -6.49 39.92
CA ILE A 724 -22.85 -5.92 38.68
C ILE A 724 -24.26 -5.36 38.90
N VAL A 725 -25.14 -6.13 39.55
CA VAL A 725 -26.52 -5.69 39.84
C VAL A 725 -26.53 -4.49 40.80
N ALA A 726 -25.66 -4.49 41.82
CA ALA A 726 -25.52 -3.36 42.73
C ALA A 726 -25.02 -2.10 42.00
N TYR A 727 -24.08 -2.24 41.06
CA TYR A 727 -23.62 -1.15 40.21
C TYR A 727 -24.75 -0.59 39.34
N SER A 728 -25.49 -1.47 38.64
CA SER A 728 -26.67 -1.08 37.87
C SER A 728 -27.64 -0.26 38.72
N LYS A 729 -28.01 -0.78 39.90
CA LYS A 729 -28.92 -0.10 40.84
C LYS A 729 -28.41 1.25 41.31
N ALA A 730 -27.13 1.33 41.68
CA ALA A 730 -26.51 2.57 42.16
C ALA A 730 -26.48 3.67 41.08
N ASN A 731 -26.49 3.28 39.82
CA ASN A 731 -26.48 4.16 38.67
C ASN A 731 -27.87 4.25 38.00
N GLY A 732 -28.95 4.11 38.76
CA GLY A 732 -30.31 4.34 38.25
C GLY A 732 -30.90 3.20 37.41
N GLY A 733 -30.37 1.98 37.55
CA GLY A 733 -30.84 0.80 36.83
C GLY A 733 -30.27 0.67 35.42
N ILE A 734 -29.08 1.25 35.15
CA ILE A 734 -28.46 1.14 33.82
C ILE A 734 -28.24 -0.32 33.41
N PRO A 735 -28.50 -0.67 32.14
CA PRO A 735 -28.12 -1.95 31.55
C PRO A 735 -26.62 -2.14 31.43
N LEU A 736 -26.14 -3.36 31.71
CA LEU A 736 -24.76 -3.79 31.48
C LEU A 736 -24.74 -5.05 30.62
N SER A 737 -23.99 -5.03 29.53
CA SER A 737 -23.68 -6.24 28.76
C SER A 737 -22.62 -7.05 29.48
N VAL A 738 -22.95 -8.28 29.84
CA VAL A 738 -22.06 -9.18 30.59
C VAL A 738 -22.01 -10.57 29.96
N TYR A 739 -20.90 -11.26 30.19
CA TYR A 739 -20.81 -12.69 29.97
C TYR A 739 -21.04 -13.41 31.30
N VAL A 740 -22.02 -14.30 31.40
CA VAL A 740 -22.31 -15.05 32.63
C VAL A 740 -21.97 -16.52 32.43
N VAL A 741 -21.00 -17.02 33.21
CA VAL A 741 -20.61 -18.43 33.15
C VAL A 741 -21.80 -19.32 33.54
N SER A 742 -21.97 -20.41 32.78
CA SER A 742 -23.05 -21.37 33.00
C SER A 742 -23.09 -21.86 34.45
N GLY A 743 -24.29 -21.79 35.05
CA GLY A 743 -24.52 -22.18 36.44
C GLY A 743 -24.52 -21.02 37.44
N VAL A 744 -24.00 -19.84 37.09
CA VAL A 744 -24.14 -18.63 37.91
C VAL A 744 -25.57 -18.11 37.80
N LYS A 745 -26.27 -18.02 38.95
CA LYS A 745 -27.66 -17.53 39.03
C LYS A 745 -27.84 -16.61 40.22
N GLY A 746 -28.54 -15.51 40.02
CA GLY A 746 -28.93 -14.57 41.07
C GLY A 746 -30.41 -14.20 41.00
N VAL A 747 -30.81 -13.20 41.78
CA VAL A 747 -32.17 -12.64 41.82
C VAL A 747 -32.11 -11.11 41.87
N GLY A 748 -33.22 -10.43 41.60
CA GLY A 748 -33.33 -8.97 41.75
C GLY A 748 -32.83 -8.15 40.55
N TYR A 749 -32.75 -8.77 39.38
CA TYR A 749 -32.39 -8.12 38.12
C TYR A 749 -33.26 -8.63 36.98
N SER A 750 -33.38 -7.82 35.95
CA SER A 750 -33.97 -8.14 34.66
C SER A 750 -32.86 -8.56 33.68
N ILE A 751 -33.22 -9.41 32.71
CA ILE A 751 -32.28 -9.96 31.74
C ILE A 751 -32.83 -9.82 30.32
N VAL A 752 -31.96 -9.41 29.38
CA VAL A 752 -32.21 -9.48 27.94
C VAL A 752 -31.18 -10.43 27.34
N PRO A 753 -31.59 -11.55 26.73
CA PRO A 753 -30.65 -12.47 26.10
C PRO A 753 -30.06 -11.87 24.82
N VAL A 754 -28.74 -11.98 24.65
CA VAL A 754 -28.03 -11.62 23.40
C VAL A 754 -27.66 -12.89 22.64
N ASP A 755 -26.96 -13.79 23.33
CA ASP A 755 -26.48 -15.09 22.85
C ASP A 755 -26.28 -16.04 24.07
N ASP A 756 -25.91 -17.30 23.87
CA ASP A 756 -25.92 -18.38 24.89
C ASP A 756 -25.56 -17.93 26.33
N ASN A 757 -24.37 -17.33 26.51
CA ASN A 757 -23.90 -16.83 27.81
C ASN A 757 -23.74 -15.30 27.85
N GLN A 758 -24.13 -14.60 26.79
CA GLN A 758 -24.02 -13.14 26.67
C GLN A 758 -25.39 -12.53 26.92
N VAL A 759 -25.49 -11.66 27.93
CA VAL A 759 -26.77 -11.15 28.40
C VAL A 759 -26.64 -9.69 28.82
N ILE A 760 -27.72 -8.94 28.70
CA ILE A 760 -27.83 -7.61 29.29
C ILE A 760 -28.50 -7.75 30.65
N ILE A 761 -27.88 -7.19 31.70
CA ILE A 761 -28.40 -7.21 33.07
C ILE A 761 -28.64 -5.79 33.55
N PHE A 762 -29.79 -5.56 34.16
CA PHE A 762 -30.08 -4.34 34.91
C PHE A 762 -30.92 -4.64 36.13
N ALA A 763 -30.74 -3.85 37.19
CA ALA A 763 -31.51 -4.00 38.42
C ALA A 763 -33.01 -3.80 38.12
N SER A 764 -33.86 -4.70 38.63
CA SER A 764 -35.31 -4.52 38.55
C SER A 764 -35.72 -3.34 39.45
N THR A 765 -36.57 -2.46 38.93
CA THR A 765 -37.08 -1.27 39.64
C THR A 765 -38.05 -1.64 40.77
#